data_AF-A0A9K3ELW6-F1
#
_entry.id   AF-A0A9K3ELW6-F1
#
_cell.length_a   1.000
_cell.length_b   1.000
_cell.length_c   1.000
_cell.angle_alpha   90.00
_cell.angle_beta   90.00
_cell.angle_gamma   90.00
#
_symmetry.space_group_name_H-M   'P 1'
#
loop_
_entity.id
_entity.type
_entity.pdbx_description
1 polymer ?
#
loop_
_entity_poly.entity_id
_entity_poly.type
_entity_poly.pdbx_seq_one_letter_code
_entity_poly.pdbx_strand_id
1 'polypeptide(L)'
;MEAHMQKFLEKFQHLKIQLEEITTATNNFNDDNCIGVGGFGKVYKGEVSHSKGRGMVAIKRLDHASRQGAPEFLKEITMLSDYKHENVISLVGFCCEGGEMILVYELASRGSLDRYLNSPHLTWSQRLKICLDAAKGLRYLHDPRETHRRLIHCDVKSGNILLDDQWNAKVADVGLSIIGSANEQHSLIVTAAAGTVGYIDPVYWMTNTLTKESDVYSFGVVLLEVLCGRLCYTLDNKGHVVKEILTWIKSYEQNMLNDLIFENPNIEPMHQSVIKRFSGIAYQCLKESREDRPEMSEIVTELEITHNNYELFQNEEFIGKWNEQLHEFQQMVKTAEPPLNYKSEDELMFLMSKGVLLNGGKTWFWLNKKGEQCEMTSIAECLGSDAESYLFSSKYNSRFAVGTYTLYPSDVKYTQVRSQFLSPGITYTVNLVFKFKIRKERRCEPISLKYRLQGESESLISYLAYEREDGWWACELYQLTTDHRTVDLQIMFEGFDRYYDNIFLEGIEFQPLENVEHIDDKQLISDSDSDANWEEKLPVDYEDIMKRSKNTLQWTTKEEAYSIICKGFLISDEETKIGIWFSLDKNGKKCHMLSAALIWDWEKKVLSPESRFGEAIRWVYDRYFKIKTEVQSQLVSSETTYACYLVYKLPKNQSRFEAPVAVEDKLCETRDTNWYIYLTSPQIPVIRPKTGQNTHNPLNRPKIKSLPQQRNNGWIEVQIWELRAATTIKMELELSFVDRRNIGGLIIEGIEFRPI
;
A
#
# COMPACT_ATOMS: atom_id res chain seq x y z
N MET A 1 -48.67 11.65 -0.15
CA MET A 1 -47.26 11.63 -0.57
C MET A 1 -46.35 11.47 0.64
N GLU A 2 -46.47 12.34 1.65
CA GLU A 2 -45.66 12.32 2.89
C GLU A 2 -45.76 11.00 3.69
N ALA A 3 -46.97 10.46 3.90
CA ALA A 3 -47.15 9.18 4.60
C ALA A 3 -46.54 7.96 3.85
N HIS A 4 -46.53 7.99 2.51
CA HIS A 4 -45.91 6.92 1.71
C HIS A 4 -44.38 7.02 1.73
N MET A 5 -43.85 8.25 1.71
CA MET A 5 -42.42 8.53 1.85
C MET A 5 -41.92 8.10 3.23
N GLN A 6 -42.65 8.43 4.31
CA GLN A 6 -42.27 8.02 5.66
C GLN A 6 -42.21 6.50 5.81
N LYS A 7 -43.23 5.79 5.34
CA LYS A 7 -43.27 4.32 5.33
C LYS A 7 -42.16 3.69 4.48
N PHE A 8 -41.72 4.37 3.43
CA PHE A 8 -40.57 3.94 2.64
C PHE A 8 -39.27 4.09 3.43
N LEU A 9 -39.04 5.25 4.04
CA LEU A 9 -37.83 5.58 4.80
C LEU A 9 -37.68 4.75 6.07
N GLU A 10 -38.78 4.27 6.66
CA GLU A 10 -38.76 3.31 7.79
C GLU A 10 -37.93 2.05 7.51
N LYS A 11 -37.84 1.61 6.25
CA LYS A 11 -37.00 0.46 5.85
C LYS A 11 -35.50 0.73 6.06
N PHE A 12 -35.11 2.00 6.04
CA PHE A 12 -33.73 2.48 6.15
C PHE A 12 -33.49 3.20 7.48
N GLN A 13 -34.31 2.96 8.51
CA GLN A 13 -34.21 3.64 9.81
C GLN A 13 -32.81 3.55 10.45
N HIS A 14 -32.07 2.47 10.18
CA HIS A 14 -30.70 2.26 10.65
C HIS A 14 -29.65 3.21 10.03
N LEU A 15 -30.02 3.94 8.97
CA LEU A 15 -29.20 4.95 8.29
C LEU A 15 -29.65 6.39 8.63
N LYS A 16 -30.70 6.55 9.43
CA LYS A 16 -31.24 7.86 9.77
C LYS A 16 -30.29 8.61 10.72
N ILE A 17 -29.94 9.84 10.35
CA ILE A 17 -29.17 10.78 11.17
C ILE A 17 -30.08 11.95 11.55
N GLN A 18 -30.02 12.40 12.80
CA GLN A 18 -30.84 13.49 13.31
C GLN A 18 -30.38 14.83 12.70
N LEU A 19 -31.32 15.72 12.40
CA LEU A 19 -31.00 17.04 11.84
C LEU A 19 -30.12 17.87 12.78
N GLU A 20 -30.31 17.74 14.09
CA GLU A 20 -29.52 18.44 15.12
C GLU A 20 -28.02 18.09 15.03
N GLU A 21 -27.69 16.82 14.82
CA GLU A 21 -26.32 16.35 14.64
C GLU A 21 -25.70 16.96 13.38
N ILE A 22 -26.43 16.93 12.26
CA ILE A 22 -25.96 17.48 10.97
C ILE A 22 -25.78 19.00 11.06
N THR A 23 -26.70 19.69 11.70
CA THR A 23 -26.65 21.14 11.88
C THR A 23 -25.44 21.51 12.74
N THR A 24 -25.18 20.76 13.82
CA THR A 24 -24.01 20.96 14.67
C THR A 24 -22.72 20.68 13.90
N ALA A 25 -22.64 19.54 13.20
CA ALA A 25 -21.48 19.11 12.44
C ALA A 25 -21.06 20.07 11.32
N THR A 26 -22.02 20.77 10.72
CA THR A 26 -21.81 21.73 9.63
C THR A 26 -21.70 23.17 10.11
N ASN A 27 -21.76 23.43 11.42
CA ASN A 27 -21.89 24.77 12.00
C ASN A 27 -23.05 25.57 11.38
N ASN A 28 -24.24 24.97 11.39
CA ASN A 28 -25.46 25.48 10.77
C ASN A 28 -25.31 25.76 9.26
N PHE A 29 -24.75 24.79 8.53
CA PHE A 29 -24.52 24.88 7.08
C PHE A 29 -23.71 26.12 6.66
N ASN A 30 -22.70 26.48 7.46
CA ASN A 30 -21.82 27.61 7.18
C ASN A 30 -21.07 27.39 5.85
N ASP A 31 -20.94 28.45 5.05
CA ASP A 31 -20.25 28.41 3.76
C ASP A 31 -18.75 28.04 3.90
N ASP A 32 -18.12 28.26 5.06
CA ASP A 32 -16.74 27.80 5.35
C ASP A 32 -16.61 26.26 5.30
N ASN A 33 -17.72 25.55 5.53
CA ASN A 33 -17.79 24.09 5.43
C ASN A 33 -18.30 23.63 4.06
N CYS A 34 -18.66 24.53 3.15
CA CYS A 34 -19.12 24.18 1.81
C CYS A 34 -17.94 23.69 0.95
N ILE A 35 -18.04 22.46 0.47
CA ILE A 35 -17.00 21.80 -0.35
C ILE A 35 -17.41 21.65 -1.83
N GLY A 36 -18.68 21.92 -2.14
CA GLY A 36 -19.19 21.87 -3.50
C GLY A 36 -20.60 22.44 -3.62
N VAL A 37 -20.92 22.92 -4.83
CA VAL A 37 -22.26 23.36 -5.21
C VAL A 37 -22.63 22.60 -6.48
N GLY A 38 -23.65 21.76 -6.42
CA GLY A 38 -24.15 20.98 -7.55
C GLY A 38 -25.55 21.44 -7.98
N GLY A 39 -26.04 20.90 -9.09
CA GLY A 39 -27.38 21.22 -9.61
C GLY A 39 -28.54 20.82 -8.68
N PHE A 40 -28.27 19.99 -7.68
CA PHE A 40 -29.26 19.46 -6.73
C PHE A 40 -29.08 20.00 -5.30
N GLY A 41 -28.09 20.86 -5.05
CA GLY A 41 -27.86 21.45 -3.73
C GLY A 41 -26.40 21.68 -3.38
N LYS A 42 -26.17 22.20 -2.16
CA LYS A 42 -24.83 22.44 -1.60
C LYS A 42 -24.34 21.20 -0.84
N VAL A 43 -23.04 20.95 -0.92
CA VAL A 43 -22.35 19.88 -0.20
C VAL A 43 -21.43 20.47 0.84
N TYR A 44 -21.55 20.00 2.07
CA TYR A 44 -20.77 20.46 3.22
C TYR A 44 -19.88 19.33 3.76
N LYS A 45 -18.74 19.65 4.34
CA LYS A 45 -18.00 18.72 5.20
C LYS A 45 -18.47 18.86 6.64
N GLY A 46 -18.44 17.77 7.40
CA GLY A 46 -18.74 17.77 8.82
C GLY A 46 -18.38 16.44 9.46
N GLU A 47 -18.21 16.42 10.78
CA GLU A 47 -18.00 15.19 11.55
C GLU A 47 -19.33 14.77 12.19
N VAL A 48 -19.83 13.57 11.87
CA VAL A 48 -21.12 13.07 12.38
C VAL A 48 -20.96 11.73 13.06
N SER A 49 -21.80 11.47 14.06
CA SER A 49 -21.95 10.17 14.70
C SER A 49 -22.94 9.32 13.91
N HIS A 50 -22.52 8.12 13.48
CA HIS A 50 -23.35 7.19 12.71
C HIS A 50 -23.10 5.72 13.11
N SER A 51 -23.79 4.79 12.46
CA SER A 51 -23.80 3.35 12.80
C SER A 51 -22.42 2.65 12.76
N LYS A 52 -21.41 3.26 12.12
CA LYS A 52 -20.04 2.72 12.04
C LYS A 52 -19.04 3.46 12.95
N GLY A 53 -19.51 4.41 13.76
CA GLY A 53 -18.67 5.27 14.58
C GLY A 53 -18.86 6.76 14.26
N ARG A 54 -17.94 7.58 14.76
CA ARG A 54 -17.87 9.01 14.47
C ARG A 54 -16.79 9.24 13.42
N GLY A 55 -17.07 10.07 12.41
CA GLY A 55 -16.13 10.31 11.33
C GLY A 55 -16.48 11.51 10.46
N MET A 56 -15.50 11.95 9.68
CA MET A 56 -15.66 13.03 8.71
C MET A 56 -16.46 12.54 7.49
N VAL A 57 -17.46 13.32 7.06
CA VAL A 57 -18.41 12.97 6.00
C VAL A 57 -18.67 14.14 5.05
N ALA A 58 -19.24 13.83 3.88
CA ALA A 58 -19.81 14.81 2.95
C ALA A 58 -21.34 14.84 3.09
N ILE A 59 -21.92 16.02 3.25
CA ILE A 59 -23.32 16.27 3.61
C ILE A 59 -23.96 17.09 2.48
N LYS A 60 -24.69 16.42 1.57
CA LYS A 60 -25.42 17.04 0.45
C LYS A 60 -26.81 17.45 0.94
N ARG A 61 -27.01 18.75 1.11
CA ARG A 61 -28.31 19.34 1.45
C ARG A 61 -29.05 19.70 0.17
N LEU A 62 -30.18 19.05 -0.08
CA LEU A 62 -30.97 19.28 -1.29
C LEU A 62 -31.74 20.59 -1.21
N ASP A 63 -31.92 21.26 -2.34
CA ASP A 63 -32.63 22.54 -2.41
C ASP A 63 -34.15 22.35 -2.28
N HIS A 64 -34.73 22.97 -1.24
CA HIS A 64 -36.17 23.02 -0.95
C HIS A 64 -37.02 23.57 -2.10
N ALA A 65 -36.47 24.43 -2.94
CA ALA A 65 -37.19 25.04 -4.07
C ALA A 65 -37.39 24.06 -5.24
N SER A 66 -36.61 22.97 -5.30
CA SER A 66 -36.66 22.00 -6.39
C SER A 66 -37.66 20.87 -6.07
N ARG A 67 -38.91 21.01 -6.52
CA ARG A 67 -39.91 19.91 -6.45
C ARG A 67 -39.47 18.62 -7.17
N GLN A 68 -38.42 18.71 -8.00
CA GLN A 68 -37.81 17.56 -8.66
C GLN A 68 -37.04 16.67 -7.68
N GLY A 69 -36.34 17.18 -6.65
CA GLY A 69 -35.31 16.42 -5.91
C GLY A 69 -35.76 15.26 -5.00
N ALA A 70 -37.06 15.11 -4.69
CA ALA A 70 -37.54 14.05 -3.79
C ALA A 70 -37.45 12.63 -4.40
N PRO A 71 -37.86 12.40 -5.67
CA PRO A 71 -37.54 11.19 -6.41
C PRO A 71 -36.06 10.81 -6.41
N GLU A 72 -35.14 11.74 -6.73
CA GLU A 72 -33.70 11.46 -6.75
C GLU A 72 -33.19 11.15 -5.35
N PHE A 73 -33.65 11.87 -4.31
CA PHE A 73 -33.32 11.59 -2.91
C PHE A 73 -33.65 10.15 -2.50
N LEU A 74 -34.89 9.71 -2.73
CA LEU A 74 -35.33 8.36 -2.38
C LEU A 74 -34.57 7.30 -3.19
N LYS A 75 -34.25 7.63 -4.44
CA LYS A 75 -33.54 6.75 -5.35
C LYS A 75 -32.08 6.58 -4.94
N GLU A 76 -31.39 7.66 -4.58
CA GLU A 76 -30.03 7.60 -4.03
C GLU A 76 -29.98 6.75 -2.75
N ILE A 77 -30.94 6.93 -1.83
CA ILE A 77 -31.03 6.09 -0.62
C ILE A 77 -31.19 4.62 -0.99
N THR A 78 -32.08 4.31 -1.94
CA THR A 78 -32.31 2.92 -2.38
C THR A 78 -31.05 2.32 -2.98
N MET A 79 -30.48 2.97 -3.98
CA MET A 79 -29.37 2.41 -4.75
C MET A 79 -28.11 2.31 -3.89
N LEU A 80 -27.70 3.35 -3.17
CA LEU A 80 -26.46 3.30 -2.39
C LEU A 80 -26.57 2.46 -1.11
N SER A 81 -27.78 2.07 -0.69
CA SER A 81 -27.96 1.06 0.36
C SER A 81 -27.67 -0.35 -0.13
N ASP A 82 -28.01 -0.66 -1.38
CA ASP A 82 -27.92 -2.00 -1.98
C ASP A 82 -26.60 -2.22 -2.74
N TYR A 83 -26.07 -1.20 -3.42
CA TYR A 83 -24.88 -1.26 -4.26
C TYR A 83 -23.66 -0.75 -3.50
N LYS A 84 -22.73 -1.64 -3.15
CA LYS A 84 -21.53 -1.34 -2.35
C LYS A 84 -20.28 -1.87 -3.02
N HIS A 85 -19.39 -0.96 -3.38
CA HIS A 85 -18.12 -1.26 -4.04
C HIS A 85 -17.08 -0.20 -3.68
N GLU A 86 -15.79 -0.53 -3.68
CA GLU A 86 -14.73 0.42 -3.30
C GLU A 86 -14.69 1.66 -4.21
N ASN A 87 -15.00 1.47 -5.50
CA ASN A 87 -15.08 2.53 -6.52
C ASN A 87 -16.50 3.09 -6.76
N VAL A 88 -17.43 2.92 -5.82
CA VAL A 88 -18.74 3.58 -5.80
C VAL A 88 -18.88 4.33 -4.47
N ILE A 89 -19.37 5.57 -4.50
CA ILE A 89 -19.48 6.38 -3.29
C ILE A 89 -20.43 5.73 -2.28
N SER A 90 -20.00 5.60 -1.04
CA SER A 90 -20.79 4.96 0.02
C SER A 90 -21.72 5.97 0.70
N LEU A 91 -23.01 5.62 0.77
CA LEU A 91 -23.95 6.32 1.64
C LEU A 91 -23.70 5.93 3.11
N VAL A 92 -23.46 6.94 3.94
CA VAL A 92 -23.30 6.81 5.39
C VAL A 92 -24.66 6.93 6.09
N GLY A 93 -25.50 7.84 5.62
CA GLY A 93 -26.83 8.05 6.19
C GLY A 93 -27.65 9.09 5.44
N PHE A 94 -28.83 9.38 5.97
CA PHE A 94 -29.70 10.44 5.45
C PHE A 94 -30.46 11.14 6.58
N CYS A 95 -30.97 12.33 6.30
CA CYS A 95 -31.92 13.05 7.14
C CYS A 95 -33.12 13.49 6.31
N CYS A 96 -34.32 13.28 6.86
CA CYS A 96 -35.59 13.75 6.32
C CYS A 96 -36.44 14.28 7.49
N GLU A 97 -36.14 15.49 7.95
CA GLU A 97 -36.71 16.10 9.16
C GLU A 97 -36.91 17.59 8.98
N GLY A 98 -38.00 18.16 9.52
CA GLY A 98 -38.25 19.60 9.45
C GLY A 98 -38.38 20.17 8.01
N GLY A 99 -38.69 19.31 7.04
CA GLY A 99 -38.70 19.65 5.61
C GLY A 99 -37.35 19.51 4.91
N GLU A 100 -36.25 19.28 5.64
CA GLU A 100 -34.92 19.07 5.07
C GLU A 100 -34.77 17.68 4.47
N MET A 101 -34.17 17.58 3.28
CA MET A 101 -33.73 16.32 2.67
C MET A 101 -32.22 16.37 2.48
N ILE A 102 -31.50 15.54 3.24
CA ILE A 102 -30.04 15.58 3.32
C ILE A 102 -29.48 14.17 3.14
N LEU A 103 -28.50 14.01 2.26
CA LEU A 103 -27.74 12.78 2.06
C LEU A 103 -26.35 12.94 2.66
N VAL A 104 -25.88 11.90 3.35
CA VAL A 104 -24.58 11.88 4.01
C VAL A 104 -23.74 10.74 3.45
N TYR A 105 -22.58 11.05 2.89
CA TYR A 105 -21.68 10.11 2.23
C TYR A 105 -20.33 10.03 2.95
N GLU A 106 -19.56 9.00 2.62
CA GLU A 106 -18.11 9.02 2.89
C GLU A 106 -17.46 10.25 2.25
N LEU A 107 -16.43 10.81 2.88
CA LEU A 107 -15.74 11.98 2.35
C LEU A 107 -14.66 11.58 1.33
N ALA A 108 -14.92 11.83 0.05
CA ALA A 108 -13.89 11.86 -0.99
C ALA A 108 -13.17 13.22 -0.95
N SER A 109 -12.09 13.28 -0.16
CA SER A 109 -11.46 14.53 0.29
C SER A 109 -10.85 15.41 -0.81
N ARG A 110 -10.53 14.83 -1.98
CA ARG A 110 -10.02 15.58 -3.14
C ARG A 110 -11.15 16.11 -4.04
N GLY A 111 -12.42 15.77 -3.76
CA GLY A 111 -13.53 16.22 -4.59
C GLY A 111 -13.53 15.57 -5.97
N SER A 112 -14.03 16.27 -6.99
CA SER A 112 -14.33 15.69 -8.31
C SER A 112 -13.19 15.81 -9.32
N LEU A 113 -13.10 14.85 -10.25
CA LEU A 113 -12.03 14.74 -11.26
C LEU A 113 -11.98 15.92 -12.24
N ASP A 114 -13.11 16.52 -12.57
CA ASP A 114 -13.21 17.70 -13.45
C ASP A 114 -12.30 18.86 -13.00
N ARG A 115 -12.06 18.99 -11.70
CA ARG A 115 -11.17 20.01 -11.10
C ARG A 115 -9.68 19.78 -11.38
N TYR A 116 -9.31 18.58 -11.83
CA TYR A 116 -7.92 18.15 -11.97
C TYR A 116 -7.51 17.84 -13.41
N LEU A 117 -8.42 17.93 -14.39
CA LEU A 117 -8.13 17.55 -15.77
C LEU A 117 -6.91 18.29 -16.34
N ASN A 118 -6.78 19.59 -16.06
CA ASN A 118 -5.64 20.41 -16.49
C ASN A 118 -4.54 20.54 -15.42
N SER A 119 -4.64 19.82 -14.31
CA SER A 119 -3.72 19.96 -13.19
C SER A 119 -2.34 19.38 -13.55
N PRO A 120 -1.25 20.13 -13.31
CA PRO A 120 0.12 19.63 -13.48
C PRO A 120 0.51 18.64 -12.37
N HIS A 121 -0.29 18.53 -11.31
CA HIS A 121 -0.01 17.65 -10.17
C HIS A 121 -0.59 16.24 -10.33
N LEU A 122 -1.29 15.97 -11.43
CA LEU A 122 -1.89 14.67 -11.71
C LEU A 122 -1.09 13.94 -12.80
N THR A 123 -0.28 12.96 -12.39
CA THR A 123 0.59 12.18 -13.29
C THR A 123 -0.22 11.28 -14.22
N TRP A 124 0.39 10.77 -15.29
CA TRP A 124 -0.28 9.82 -16.19
C TRP A 124 -0.63 8.50 -15.48
N SER A 125 0.22 8.00 -14.59
CA SER A 125 -0.10 6.86 -13.72
C SER A 125 -1.40 7.10 -12.96
N GLN A 126 -1.52 8.24 -12.27
CA GLN A 126 -2.73 8.60 -11.52
C GLN A 126 -3.95 8.76 -12.43
N ARG A 127 -3.82 9.41 -13.59
CA ARG A 127 -4.89 9.56 -14.59
C ARG A 127 -5.42 8.20 -15.06
N LEU A 128 -4.52 7.29 -15.43
CA LEU A 128 -4.85 5.94 -15.88
C LEU A 128 -5.50 5.13 -14.76
N LYS A 129 -4.99 5.23 -13.53
CA LYS A 129 -5.57 4.59 -12.35
C LYS A 129 -6.97 5.11 -12.05
N ILE A 130 -7.20 6.42 -12.11
CA ILE A 130 -8.52 7.03 -11.88
C ILE A 130 -9.54 6.53 -12.90
N CYS A 131 -9.16 6.48 -14.19
CA CYS A 131 -10.00 5.92 -15.25
C CYS A 131 -10.32 4.44 -14.97
N LEU A 132 -9.30 3.66 -14.60
CA LEU A 132 -9.46 2.25 -14.26
C LEU A 132 -10.42 2.03 -13.07
N ASP A 133 -10.23 2.79 -11.99
CA ASP A 133 -11.07 2.74 -10.79
C ASP A 133 -12.54 3.10 -11.13
N ALA A 134 -12.77 4.17 -11.89
CA ALA A 134 -14.10 4.54 -12.35
C ALA A 134 -14.74 3.45 -13.24
N ALA A 135 -13.97 2.85 -14.13
CA ALA A 135 -14.44 1.74 -14.97
C ALA A 135 -14.82 0.51 -14.14
N LYS A 136 -14.07 0.17 -13.08
CA LYS A 136 -14.41 -0.90 -12.14
C LYS A 136 -15.74 -0.61 -11.43
N GLY A 137 -15.95 0.62 -10.98
CA GLY A 137 -17.21 1.06 -10.38
C GLY A 137 -18.40 0.89 -11.34
N LEU A 138 -18.27 1.35 -12.59
CA LEU A 138 -19.31 1.19 -13.61
C LEU A 138 -19.56 -0.27 -14.00
N ARG A 139 -18.50 -1.09 -14.13
CA ARG A 139 -18.61 -2.53 -14.35
C ARG A 139 -19.43 -3.19 -13.25
N TYR A 140 -19.16 -2.86 -11.98
CA TYR A 140 -19.92 -3.37 -10.84
C TYR A 140 -21.42 -3.01 -10.95
N LEU A 141 -21.74 -1.75 -11.23
CA LEU A 141 -23.14 -1.32 -11.42
C LEU A 141 -23.82 -2.06 -12.58
N HIS A 142 -23.07 -2.37 -13.64
CA HIS A 142 -23.58 -3.06 -14.82
C HIS A 142 -23.69 -4.59 -14.65
N ASP A 143 -22.89 -5.25 -13.81
CA ASP A 143 -22.90 -6.72 -13.71
C ASP A 143 -24.05 -7.23 -12.80
N PRO A 144 -25.11 -7.83 -13.36
CA PRO A 144 -26.22 -8.34 -12.56
C PRO A 144 -25.85 -9.57 -11.72
N ARG A 145 -24.72 -10.24 -11.99
CA ARG A 145 -24.26 -11.39 -11.19
C ARG A 145 -23.72 -10.94 -9.83
N GLU A 146 -23.13 -9.75 -9.77
CA GLU A 146 -22.60 -9.17 -8.54
C GLU A 146 -23.67 -8.38 -7.77
N THR A 147 -24.60 -7.74 -8.49
CA THR A 147 -25.58 -6.79 -7.92
C THR A 147 -27.02 -7.28 -7.92
N HIS A 148 -27.30 -8.49 -8.42
CA HIS A 148 -28.63 -9.08 -8.65
C HIS A 148 -29.51 -8.33 -9.69
N ARG A 149 -29.23 -7.05 -9.97
CA ARG A 149 -29.93 -6.19 -10.92
C ARG A 149 -28.98 -5.18 -11.56
N ARG A 150 -29.09 -5.01 -12.86
CA ARG A 150 -28.29 -4.03 -13.61
C ARG A 150 -28.72 -2.60 -13.26
N LEU A 151 -27.78 -1.75 -12.86
CA LEU A 151 -28.00 -0.32 -12.67
C LEU A 151 -27.31 0.46 -13.78
N ILE A 152 -28.06 1.26 -14.54
CA ILE A 152 -27.54 2.18 -15.56
C ILE A 152 -27.43 3.57 -14.91
N HIS A 153 -26.23 4.12 -14.83
CA HIS A 153 -25.92 5.34 -14.08
C HIS A 153 -26.65 6.59 -14.60
N CYS A 154 -26.71 6.75 -15.93
CA CYS A 154 -27.36 7.84 -16.68
C CYS A 154 -26.70 9.23 -16.62
N ASP A 155 -25.81 9.50 -15.65
CA ASP A 155 -25.09 10.78 -15.56
C ASP A 155 -23.58 10.62 -15.30
N VAL A 156 -22.92 9.74 -16.08
CA VAL A 156 -21.47 9.57 -15.99
C VAL A 156 -20.78 10.81 -16.57
N LYS A 157 -19.93 11.46 -15.76
CA LYS A 157 -19.11 12.62 -16.12
C LYS A 157 -17.95 12.77 -15.15
N SER A 158 -16.92 13.53 -15.52
CA SER A 158 -15.76 13.80 -14.65
C SER A 158 -16.17 14.49 -13.32
N GLY A 159 -17.22 15.31 -13.33
CA GLY A 159 -17.80 15.92 -12.11
C GLY A 159 -18.43 14.92 -11.12
N ASN A 160 -18.79 13.73 -11.59
CA ASN A 160 -19.40 12.66 -10.78
C ASN A 160 -18.41 11.52 -10.47
N ILE A 161 -17.12 11.71 -10.79
CA ILE A 161 -16.04 10.82 -10.38
C ILE A 161 -15.29 11.54 -9.26
N LEU A 162 -15.52 11.09 -8.02
CA LEU A 162 -14.91 11.66 -6.84
C LEU A 162 -13.59 10.98 -6.50
N LEU A 163 -12.69 11.71 -5.86
CA LEU A 163 -11.32 11.29 -5.55
C LEU A 163 -11.10 11.34 -4.03
N ASP A 164 -10.63 10.23 -3.47
CA ASP A 164 -10.22 10.18 -2.06
C ASP A 164 -8.78 10.71 -1.85
N ASP A 165 -8.30 10.68 -0.62
CA ASP A 165 -6.97 11.14 -0.24
C ASP A 165 -5.83 10.34 -0.89
N GLN A 166 -6.07 9.08 -1.26
CA GLN A 166 -5.13 8.22 -2.00
C GLN A 166 -5.30 8.30 -3.53
N TRP A 167 -6.12 9.22 -4.05
CA TRP A 167 -6.43 9.33 -5.48
C TRP A 167 -7.15 8.09 -6.05
N ASN A 168 -7.86 7.32 -5.22
CA ASN A 168 -8.78 6.31 -5.75
C ASN A 168 -10.06 6.99 -6.22
N ALA A 169 -10.59 6.51 -7.35
CA ALA A 169 -11.80 7.06 -7.93
C ALA A 169 -13.06 6.35 -7.42
N LYS A 170 -14.12 7.12 -7.19
CA LYS A 170 -15.45 6.67 -6.76
C LYS A 170 -16.53 7.29 -7.64
N VAL A 171 -17.32 6.45 -8.29
CA VAL A 171 -18.50 6.89 -9.06
C VAL A 171 -19.58 7.35 -8.09
N ALA A 172 -20.14 8.54 -8.33
CA ALA A 172 -21.11 9.20 -7.46
C ALA A 172 -22.32 9.74 -8.24
N ASP A 173 -23.36 10.17 -7.50
CA ASP A 173 -24.58 10.81 -8.01
C ASP A 173 -25.50 9.88 -8.83
N VAL A 174 -26.01 8.83 -8.16
CA VAL A 174 -26.93 7.84 -8.74
C VAL A 174 -28.40 8.28 -8.75
N GLY A 175 -28.69 9.55 -8.53
CA GLY A 175 -30.06 10.09 -8.50
C GLY A 175 -30.83 9.86 -9.81
N LEU A 176 -30.12 9.88 -10.94
CA LEU A 176 -30.71 9.64 -12.26
C LEU A 176 -30.71 8.15 -12.67
N SER A 177 -30.06 7.26 -11.92
CA SER A 177 -29.76 5.90 -12.39
C SER A 177 -30.94 4.95 -12.50
N ILE A 178 -31.13 4.22 -13.60
CA ILE A 178 -32.31 3.37 -13.80
C ILE A 178 -31.94 1.88 -13.66
N ILE A 179 -32.79 1.12 -12.97
CA ILE A 179 -32.66 -0.34 -12.88
C ILE A 179 -33.15 -0.98 -14.19
N GLY A 180 -32.26 -1.71 -14.86
CA GLY A 180 -32.58 -2.56 -16.00
C GLY A 180 -32.89 -4.00 -15.62
N SER A 181 -33.54 -4.73 -16.53
CA SER A 181 -33.81 -6.17 -16.36
C SER A 181 -32.49 -6.96 -16.33
N ALA A 182 -32.32 -7.82 -15.33
CA ALA A 182 -31.13 -8.67 -15.16
C ALA A 182 -31.07 -9.82 -16.20
N ASN A 183 -32.21 -10.21 -16.77
CA ASN A 183 -32.37 -11.41 -17.61
C ASN A 183 -32.29 -11.14 -19.12
N GLU A 184 -32.10 -9.89 -19.54
CA GLU A 184 -32.02 -9.50 -20.94
C GLU A 184 -30.63 -8.98 -21.28
N GLN A 185 -29.98 -9.57 -22.29
CA GLN A 185 -28.67 -9.13 -22.78
C GLN A 185 -28.72 -7.68 -23.29
N HIS A 186 -29.86 -7.26 -23.84
CA HIS A 186 -30.16 -5.90 -24.28
C HIS A 186 -31.32 -5.34 -23.46
N SER A 187 -31.03 -4.83 -22.26
CA SER A 187 -32.03 -4.17 -21.41
C SER A 187 -32.38 -2.80 -21.98
N LEU A 188 -33.23 -2.79 -23.01
CA LEU A 188 -33.71 -1.60 -23.68
C LEU A 188 -34.79 -0.94 -22.82
N ILE A 189 -34.53 0.27 -22.33
CA ILE A 189 -35.47 1.02 -21.49
C ILE A 189 -35.97 2.24 -22.25
N VAL A 190 -37.27 2.28 -22.56
CA VAL A 190 -37.88 3.47 -23.18
C VAL A 190 -38.17 4.50 -22.09
N THR A 191 -37.43 5.60 -22.08
CA THR A 191 -37.52 6.68 -21.09
C THR A 191 -37.01 7.99 -21.68
N ALA A 192 -37.55 9.13 -21.22
CA ALA A 192 -37.07 10.44 -21.64
C ALA A 192 -35.56 10.59 -21.38
N ALA A 193 -34.84 11.20 -22.32
CA ALA A 193 -33.41 11.47 -22.18
C ALA A 193 -33.12 12.40 -20.98
N ALA A 194 -32.27 11.93 -20.08
CA ALA A 194 -31.77 12.67 -18.92
C ALA A 194 -30.25 12.50 -18.79
N GLY A 195 -29.57 13.51 -18.24
CA GLY A 195 -28.12 13.53 -18.06
C GLY A 195 -27.52 14.90 -18.37
N THR A 196 -26.20 14.99 -18.31
CA THR A 196 -25.47 16.25 -18.56
C THR A 196 -25.15 16.46 -20.03
N VAL A 197 -25.49 17.63 -20.57
CA VAL A 197 -25.19 18.00 -21.97
C VAL A 197 -23.69 17.87 -22.26
N GLY A 198 -23.36 17.13 -23.32
CA GLY A 198 -21.99 16.76 -23.66
C GLY A 198 -21.75 15.26 -23.46
N TYR A 199 -22.21 14.68 -22.35
CA TYR A 199 -21.97 13.27 -22.03
C TYR A 199 -23.08 12.34 -22.55
N ILE A 200 -24.29 12.86 -22.75
CA ILE A 200 -25.45 12.05 -23.16
C ILE A 200 -25.19 11.34 -24.49
N ASP A 201 -25.39 10.02 -24.50
CA ASP A 201 -25.39 9.18 -25.70
C ASP A 201 -26.33 9.76 -26.79
N PRO A 202 -25.82 10.11 -27.98
CA PRO A 202 -26.62 10.72 -29.03
C PRO A 202 -27.79 9.83 -29.46
N VAL A 203 -27.63 8.50 -29.43
CA VAL A 203 -28.71 7.58 -29.76
C VAL A 203 -29.80 7.63 -28.70
N TYR A 204 -29.42 7.65 -27.41
CA TYR A 204 -30.38 7.79 -26.32
C TYR A 204 -31.14 9.11 -26.40
N TRP A 205 -30.42 10.21 -26.66
CA TRP A 205 -30.99 11.54 -26.86
C TRP A 205 -32.04 11.57 -27.98
N MET A 206 -31.74 10.93 -29.12
CA MET A 206 -32.63 10.93 -30.28
C MET A 206 -33.82 9.97 -30.13
N THR A 207 -33.60 8.81 -29.51
CA THR A 207 -34.57 7.70 -29.53
C THR A 207 -35.33 7.50 -28.22
N ASN A 208 -34.98 8.22 -27.15
CA ASN A 208 -35.48 8.00 -25.79
C ASN A 208 -35.34 6.53 -25.34
N THR A 209 -34.29 5.87 -25.84
CA THR A 209 -34.03 4.47 -25.57
C THR A 209 -32.71 4.37 -24.81
N LEU A 210 -32.76 4.04 -23.53
CA LEU A 210 -31.61 3.90 -22.65
C LEU A 210 -31.12 2.46 -22.61
N THR A 211 -29.80 2.27 -22.64
CA THR A 211 -29.15 0.98 -22.40
C THR A 211 -27.85 1.16 -21.59
N LYS A 212 -27.21 0.07 -21.16
CA LYS A 212 -25.90 0.13 -20.46
C LYS A 212 -24.82 0.78 -21.32
N GLU A 213 -24.93 0.64 -22.65
CA GLU A 213 -24.04 1.24 -23.65
C GLU A 213 -24.14 2.77 -23.69
N SER A 214 -25.21 3.37 -23.13
CA SER A 214 -25.32 4.81 -22.96
C SER A 214 -24.36 5.34 -21.87
N ASP A 215 -24.14 4.57 -20.79
CA ASP A 215 -23.08 4.89 -19.81
C ASP A 215 -21.70 4.69 -20.43
N VAL A 216 -21.51 3.67 -21.27
CA VAL A 216 -20.25 3.42 -21.98
C VAL A 216 -19.86 4.63 -22.84
N TYR A 217 -20.82 5.19 -23.60
CA TYR A 217 -20.58 6.42 -24.36
C TYR A 217 -20.16 7.58 -23.46
N SER A 218 -20.91 7.80 -22.39
CA SER A 218 -20.64 8.86 -21.41
C SER A 218 -19.25 8.71 -20.78
N PHE A 219 -18.83 7.47 -20.49
CA PHE A 219 -17.50 7.16 -19.98
C PHE A 219 -16.40 7.38 -21.03
N GLY A 220 -16.65 7.06 -22.31
CA GLY A 220 -15.75 7.39 -23.42
C GLY A 220 -15.44 8.88 -23.52
N VAL A 221 -16.43 9.74 -23.23
CA VAL A 221 -16.21 11.20 -23.12
C VAL A 221 -15.25 11.53 -21.98
N VAL A 222 -15.45 10.94 -20.79
CA VAL A 222 -14.55 11.13 -19.63
C VAL A 222 -13.12 10.69 -19.96
N LEU A 223 -12.93 9.57 -20.65
CA LEU A 223 -11.60 9.11 -21.05
C LEU A 223 -10.88 10.15 -21.92
N LEU A 224 -11.59 10.75 -22.88
CA LEU A 224 -11.02 11.83 -23.70
C LEU A 224 -10.79 13.12 -22.92
N GLU A 225 -11.63 13.46 -21.95
CA GLU A 225 -11.38 14.60 -21.05
C GLU A 225 -10.07 14.45 -20.28
N VAL A 226 -9.82 13.24 -19.75
CA VAL A 226 -8.59 12.91 -19.03
C VAL A 226 -7.38 12.95 -19.95
N LEU A 227 -7.51 12.41 -21.17
CA LEU A 227 -6.44 12.38 -22.17
C LEU A 227 -6.08 13.78 -22.69
N CYS A 228 -7.09 14.61 -22.96
CA CYS A 228 -6.90 15.97 -23.49
C CYS A 228 -6.73 17.04 -22.40
N GLY A 229 -6.87 16.66 -21.13
CA GLY A 229 -6.71 17.51 -19.96
C GLY A 229 -7.70 18.69 -19.90
N ARG A 230 -8.89 18.54 -20.49
CA ARG A 230 -9.91 19.59 -20.56
C ARG A 230 -11.31 18.99 -20.68
N LEU A 231 -12.32 19.77 -20.29
CA LEU A 231 -13.73 19.36 -20.38
C LEU A 231 -14.17 19.16 -21.83
N CYS A 232 -15.20 18.33 -22.01
CA CYS A 232 -15.81 18.01 -23.31
C CYS A 232 -16.62 19.16 -23.91
N TYR A 233 -16.72 20.27 -23.18
CA TYR A 233 -17.30 21.51 -23.63
C TYR A 233 -16.49 22.71 -23.15
N THR A 234 -16.56 23.79 -23.92
CA THR A 234 -16.06 25.12 -23.56
C THR A 234 -17.19 26.14 -23.66
N LEU A 235 -17.00 27.31 -23.03
CA LEU A 235 -17.89 28.44 -23.22
C LEU A 235 -17.25 29.40 -24.22
N ASP A 236 -17.97 29.73 -25.29
CA ASP A 236 -17.52 30.77 -26.22
C ASP A 236 -17.56 32.15 -25.54
N ASN A 237 -17.03 33.17 -26.23
CA ASN A 237 -17.02 34.56 -25.73
C ASN A 237 -18.44 35.13 -25.46
N LYS A 238 -19.51 34.43 -25.87
CA LYS A 238 -20.91 34.80 -25.66
C LYS A 238 -21.59 33.90 -24.61
N GLY A 239 -20.86 32.97 -23.98
CA GLY A 239 -21.38 32.04 -23.00
C GLY A 239 -22.13 30.83 -23.57
N HIS A 240 -22.03 30.55 -24.88
CA HIS A 240 -22.60 29.34 -25.47
C HIS A 240 -21.68 28.14 -25.28
N VAL A 241 -22.29 26.97 -25.07
CA VAL A 241 -21.59 25.68 -24.95
C VAL A 241 -21.09 25.22 -26.32
N VAL A 242 -19.78 25.15 -26.51
CA VAL A 242 -19.11 24.55 -27.68
C VAL A 242 -18.64 23.15 -27.30
N LYS A 243 -19.10 22.13 -28.01
CA LYS A 243 -18.77 20.73 -27.73
C LYS A 243 -17.48 20.32 -28.46
N GLU A 244 -16.51 19.79 -27.72
CA GLU A 244 -15.20 19.37 -28.24
C GLU A 244 -15.19 17.93 -28.77
N ILE A 245 -16.19 17.13 -28.40
CA ILE A 245 -16.24 15.67 -28.66
C ILE A 245 -16.09 15.33 -30.15
N LEU A 246 -16.80 16.06 -31.02
CA LEU A 246 -16.72 15.84 -32.47
C LEU A 246 -15.33 16.18 -33.03
N THR A 247 -14.64 17.16 -32.44
CA THR A 247 -13.25 17.50 -32.79
C THR A 247 -12.34 16.34 -32.39
N TRP A 248 -12.46 15.81 -31.18
CA TRP A 248 -11.64 14.70 -30.72
C TRP A 248 -11.84 13.42 -31.53
N ILE A 249 -13.09 13.07 -31.84
CA ILE A 249 -13.41 11.90 -32.68
C ILE A 249 -12.76 12.06 -34.06
N LYS A 250 -12.91 13.22 -34.72
CA LYS A 250 -12.28 13.48 -36.02
C LYS A 250 -10.76 13.43 -35.95
N SER A 251 -10.16 14.01 -34.90
CA SER A 251 -8.71 13.97 -34.70
C SER A 251 -8.20 12.54 -34.52
N TYR A 252 -8.93 11.67 -33.82
CA TYR A 252 -8.59 10.26 -33.73
C TYR A 252 -8.65 9.57 -35.10
N GLU A 253 -9.74 9.75 -35.84
CA GLU A 253 -9.91 9.16 -37.19
C GLU A 253 -8.85 9.64 -38.20
N GLN A 254 -8.33 10.85 -38.02
CA GLN A 254 -7.29 11.45 -38.84
C GLN A 254 -5.86 11.19 -38.33
N ASN A 255 -5.69 10.43 -37.24
CA ASN A 255 -4.41 10.19 -36.55
C ASN A 255 -3.72 11.48 -36.05
N MET A 256 -4.48 12.52 -35.74
CA MET A 256 -4.01 13.81 -35.19
C MET A 256 -4.37 13.99 -33.71
N LEU A 257 -4.80 12.93 -33.02
CA LEU A 257 -5.19 13.03 -31.61
C LEU A 257 -3.99 13.34 -30.71
N ASN A 258 -2.79 12.87 -31.07
CA ASN A 258 -1.55 13.15 -30.34
C ASN A 258 -1.35 14.65 -30.07
N ASP A 259 -1.69 15.51 -31.04
CA ASP A 259 -1.56 16.97 -30.94
C ASP A 259 -2.52 17.61 -29.92
N LEU A 260 -3.53 16.84 -29.46
CA LEU A 260 -4.56 17.30 -28.52
C LEU A 260 -4.39 16.72 -27.12
N ILE A 261 -3.42 15.81 -26.93
CA ILE A 261 -3.12 15.18 -25.64
C ILE A 261 -2.60 16.25 -24.69
N PHE A 262 -2.95 16.11 -23.42
CA PHE A 262 -2.43 16.96 -22.37
C PHE A 262 -0.90 16.80 -22.25
N GLU A 263 -0.17 17.90 -22.42
CA GLU A 263 1.28 17.94 -22.26
C GLU A 263 1.67 18.79 -21.06
N ASN A 264 2.58 18.27 -20.25
CA ASN A 264 3.22 19.03 -19.18
C ASN A 264 4.70 18.64 -19.09
N PRO A 265 5.65 19.58 -19.11
CA PRO A 265 7.08 19.28 -19.01
C PRO A 265 7.49 18.54 -17.73
N ASN A 266 6.68 18.62 -16.67
CA ASN A 266 6.96 17.97 -15.38
C ASN A 266 6.30 16.59 -15.24
N ILE A 267 5.66 16.06 -16.29
CA ILE A 267 5.00 14.75 -16.28
C ILE A 267 5.61 13.88 -17.37
N GLU A 268 6.10 12.71 -16.98
CA GLU A 268 6.71 11.76 -17.91
C GLU A 268 5.74 11.36 -19.03
N PRO A 269 6.14 11.46 -20.30
CA PRO A 269 5.25 11.19 -21.42
C PRO A 269 4.83 9.71 -21.47
N MET A 270 3.66 9.47 -22.07
CA MET A 270 3.21 8.11 -22.33
C MET A 270 3.90 7.53 -23.57
N HIS A 271 4.28 6.25 -23.51
CA HIS A 271 4.72 5.51 -24.68
C HIS A 271 3.61 5.46 -25.74
N GLN A 272 3.96 5.52 -27.03
CA GLN A 272 2.98 5.64 -28.12
C GLN A 272 1.98 4.47 -28.16
N SER A 273 2.39 3.27 -27.73
CA SER A 273 1.48 2.11 -27.67
C SER A 273 0.42 2.25 -26.58
N VAL A 274 0.78 2.80 -25.41
CA VAL A 274 -0.14 3.16 -24.31
C VAL A 274 -1.15 4.19 -24.80
N ILE A 275 -0.68 5.24 -25.49
CA ILE A 275 -1.55 6.26 -26.09
C ILE A 275 -2.54 5.63 -27.06
N LYS A 276 -2.06 4.79 -27.99
CA LYS A 276 -2.91 4.12 -29.00
C LYS A 276 -3.96 3.22 -28.35
N ARG A 277 -3.58 2.48 -27.30
CA ARG A 277 -4.50 1.58 -26.59
C ARG A 277 -5.58 2.37 -25.84
N PHE A 278 -5.17 3.37 -25.06
CA PHE A 278 -6.07 4.23 -24.29
C PHE A 278 -7.03 5.02 -25.19
N SER A 279 -6.51 5.67 -26.23
CA SER A 279 -7.35 6.42 -27.19
C SER A 279 -8.23 5.50 -28.02
N GLY A 280 -7.75 4.29 -28.35
CA GLY A 280 -8.54 3.28 -29.06
C GLY A 280 -9.76 2.84 -28.28
N ILE A 281 -9.61 2.49 -26.99
CA ILE A 281 -10.75 2.10 -26.15
C ILE A 281 -11.71 3.29 -25.92
N ALA A 282 -11.18 4.51 -25.74
CA ALA A 282 -12.00 5.72 -25.62
C ALA A 282 -12.84 5.97 -26.89
N TYR A 283 -12.23 5.82 -28.07
CA TYR A 283 -12.92 5.98 -29.36
C TYR A 283 -13.98 4.89 -29.59
N GLN A 284 -13.69 3.63 -29.24
CA GLN A 284 -14.66 2.53 -29.35
C GLN A 284 -15.91 2.79 -28.49
N CYS A 285 -15.74 3.35 -27.29
CA CYS A 285 -16.87 3.75 -26.43
C CYS A 285 -17.79 4.79 -27.12
N LEU A 286 -17.26 5.59 -28.03
CA LEU A 286 -17.95 6.70 -28.70
C LEU A 286 -18.59 6.32 -30.05
N LYS A 287 -18.60 5.02 -30.42
CA LYS A 287 -19.25 4.56 -31.64
C LYS A 287 -20.74 4.89 -31.66
N GLU A 288 -21.25 5.24 -32.83
CA GLU A 288 -22.67 5.57 -33.01
C GLU A 288 -23.54 4.34 -32.76
N SER A 289 -23.20 3.21 -33.39
CA SER A 289 -23.78 1.90 -33.14
C SER A 289 -23.47 1.44 -31.70
N ARG A 290 -24.48 0.94 -30.99
CA ARG A 290 -24.35 0.50 -29.59
C ARG A 290 -23.64 -0.84 -29.50
N GLU A 291 -23.89 -1.71 -30.47
CA GLU A 291 -23.34 -3.05 -30.60
C GLU A 291 -21.83 -3.03 -30.86
N ASP A 292 -21.31 -1.92 -31.39
CA ASP A 292 -19.88 -1.70 -31.62
C ASP A 292 -19.17 -1.11 -30.39
N ARG A 293 -19.91 -0.76 -29.33
CA ARG A 293 -19.33 -0.27 -28.08
C ARG A 293 -18.93 -1.46 -27.19
N PRO A 294 -17.77 -1.40 -26.53
CA PRO A 294 -17.29 -2.47 -25.68
C PRO A 294 -18.11 -2.57 -24.39
N GLU A 295 -18.10 -3.74 -23.76
CA GLU A 295 -18.63 -3.89 -22.41
C GLU A 295 -17.68 -3.26 -21.38
N MET A 296 -18.22 -2.81 -20.22
CA MET A 296 -17.37 -2.28 -19.13
C MET A 296 -16.32 -3.29 -18.63
N SER A 297 -16.56 -4.60 -18.76
CA SER A 297 -15.58 -5.66 -18.46
C SER A 297 -14.37 -5.61 -19.39
N GLU A 298 -14.59 -5.39 -20.68
CA GLU A 298 -13.54 -5.21 -21.68
C GLU A 298 -12.80 -3.89 -21.45
N ILE A 299 -13.52 -2.80 -21.20
CA ILE A 299 -12.91 -1.49 -20.89
C ILE A 299 -12.00 -1.59 -19.67
N VAL A 300 -12.43 -2.26 -18.59
CA VAL A 300 -11.56 -2.48 -17.42
C VAL A 300 -10.30 -3.24 -17.80
N THR A 301 -10.42 -4.32 -18.58
CA THR A 301 -9.27 -5.12 -19.02
C THR A 301 -8.27 -4.27 -19.81
N GLU A 302 -8.78 -3.49 -20.76
CA GLU A 302 -7.97 -2.59 -21.59
C GLU A 302 -7.26 -1.51 -20.76
N LEU A 303 -7.95 -0.92 -19.79
CA LEU A 303 -7.38 0.08 -18.88
C LEU A 303 -6.37 -0.54 -17.89
N GLU A 304 -6.57 -1.79 -17.44
CA GLU A 304 -5.60 -2.51 -16.61
C GLU A 304 -4.30 -2.78 -17.38
N ILE A 305 -4.41 -3.25 -18.62
CA ILE A 305 -3.26 -3.45 -19.51
C ILE A 305 -2.55 -2.11 -19.74
N THR A 306 -3.31 -1.06 -20.06
CA THR A 306 -2.76 0.27 -20.33
C THR A 306 -2.01 0.86 -19.13
N HIS A 307 -2.63 0.83 -17.95
CA HIS A 307 -2.01 1.32 -16.72
C HIS A 307 -0.75 0.52 -16.36
N ASN A 308 -0.82 -0.81 -16.42
CA ASN A 308 0.33 -1.67 -16.12
C ASN A 308 1.48 -1.45 -17.10
N ASN A 309 1.18 -1.37 -18.40
CA ASN A 309 2.21 -1.14 -19.41
C ASN A 309 2.84 0.24 -19.29
N TYR A 310 2.07 1.28 -18.93
CA TYR A 310 2.64 2.57 -18.60
C TYR A 310 3.70 2.44 -17.50
N GLU A 311 3.39 1.79 -16.38
CA GLU A 311 4.34 1.56 -15.28
C GLU A 311 5.58 0.78 -15.73
N LEU A 312 5.39 -0.29 -16.51
CA LEU A 312 6.49 -1.10 -17.01
C LEU A 312 7.40 -0.35 -17.98
N PHE A 313 6.84 0.49 -18.86
CA PHE A 313 7.63 1.30 -19.80
C PHE A 313 8.47 2.37 -19.11
N GLN A 314 8.10 2.80 -17.89
CA GLN A 314 8.95 3.69 -17.09
C GLN A 314 10.15 2.97 -16.45
N ASN A 315 10.17 1.62 -16.46
CA ASN A 315 11.24 0.84 -15.88
C ASN A 315 12.22 0.36 -16.96
N GLU A 316 13.32 1.10 -17.14
CA GLU A 316 14.36 0.77 -18.14
C GLU A 316 14.97 -0.62 -17.93
N GLU A 317 15.14 -1.06 -16.66
CA GLU A 317 15.69 -2.38 -16.34
C GLU A 317 14.74 -3.50 -16.80
N PHE A 318 13.44 -3.34 -16.54
CA PHE A 318 12.40 -4.27 -17.00
C PHE A 318 12.41 -4.37 -18.52
N ILE A 319 12.39 -3.23 -19.22
CA ILE A 319 12.33 -3.19 -20.69
C ILE A 319 13.60 -3.78 -21.31
N GLY A 320 14.77 -3.54 -20.70
CA GLY A 320 16.03 -4.17 -21.11
C GLY A 320 15.93 -5.69 -21.08
N LYS A 321 15.58 -6.27 -19.92
CA LYS A 321 15.45 -7.74 -19.77
C LYS A 321 14.33 -8.32 -20.63
N TRP A 322 13.21 -7.62 -20.73
CA TRP A 322 12.08 -8.01 -21.59
C TRP A 322 12.52 -8.18 -23.04
N ASN A 323 13.21 -7.18 -23.61
CA ASN A 323 13.67 -7.22 -24.99
C ASN A 323 14.73 -8.30 -25.23
N GLU A 324 15.62 -8.52 -24.28
CA GLU A 324 16.64 -9.58 -24.37
C GLU A 324 16.02 -11.00 -24.39
N GLN A 325 14.92 -11.21 -23.66
CA GLN A 325 14.33 -12.53 -23.43
C GLN A 325 12.99 -12.76 -24.15
N LEU A 326 12.50 -11.80 -24.93
CA LEU A 326 11.19 -11.84 -25.58
C LEU A 326 10.94 -13.13 -26.37
N HIS A 327 11.93 -13.59 -27.15
CA HIS A 327 11.77 -14.82 -27.93
C HIS A 327 11.56 -16.05 -27.04
N GLU A 328 12.26 -16.12 -25.92
CA GLU A 328 12.13 -17.21 -24.96
C GLU A 328 10.75 -17.20 -24.30
N PHE A 329 10.29 -16.02 -23.86
CA PHE A 329 8.95 -15.84 -23.30
C PHE A 329 7.87 -16.26 -24.28
N GLN A 330 7.98 -15.89 -25.57
CA GLN A 330 7.06 -16.32 -26.63
C GLN A 330 7.05 -17.84 -26.84
N GLN A 331 8.17 -18.55 -26.65
CA GLN A 331 8.17 -20.02 -26.71
C GLN A 331 7.54 -20.63 -25.46
N MET A 332 7.84 -20.08 -24.29
CA MET A 332 7.35 -20.57 -23.01
C MET A 332 5.83 -20.48 -22.90
N VAL A 333 5.23 -19.36 -23.30
CA VAL A 333 3.76 -19.21 -23.22
C VAL A 333 2.98 -20.13 -24.15
N LYS A 334 3.63 -20.80 -25.11
CA LYS A 334 2.98 -21.84 -25.93
C LYS A 334 2.62 -23.09 -25.12
N THR A 335 3.26 -23.31 -23.97
CA THR A 335 2.96 -24.41 -23.05
C THR A 335 2.00 -23.98 -21.93
N ALA A 336 1.46 -22.76 -22.00
CA ALA A 336 0.57 -22.23 -20.99
C ALA A 336 -0.76 -22.98 -20.96
N GLU A 337 -1.30 -23.16 -19.76
CA GLU A 337 -2.59 -23.81 -19.54
C GLU A 337 -3.48 -22.98 -18.59
N PRO A 338 -4.64 -22.47 -19.06
CA PRO A 338 -5.16 -22.60 -20.42
C PRO A 338 -4.30 -21.84 -21.45
N PRO A 339 -4.41 -22.18 -22.75
CA PRO A 339 -3.70 -21.46 -23.81
C PRO A 339 -3.97 -19.96 -23.77
N LEU A 340 -2.93 -19.15 -23.80
CA LEU A 340 -3.03 -17.70 -23.77
C LEU A 340 -3.38 -17.15 -25.15
N ASN A 341 -4.41 -16.30 -25.22
CA ASN A 341 -4.79 -15.60 -26.44
C ASN A 341 -4.46 -14.12 -26.29
N TYR A 342 -3.30 -13.70 -26.78
CA TYR A 342 -2.84 -12.31 -26.80
C TYR A 342 -2.69 -11.81 -28.24
N LYS A 343 -2.97 -10.53 -28.47
CA LYS A 343 -3.01 -9.90 -29.79
C LYS A 343 -1.79 -9.02 -30.08
N SER A 344 -1.00 -8.69 -29.05
CA SER A 344 0.19 -7.84 -29.17
C SER A 344 1.27 -8.20 -28.16
N GLU A 345 2.51 -7.73 -28.38
CA GLU A 345 3.61 -7.88 -27.43
C GLU A 345 3.31 -7.18 -26.09
N ASP A 346 2.67 -6.02 -26.13
CA ASP A 346 2.19 -5.28 -24.97
C ASP A 346 1.21 -6.09 -24.10
N GLU A 347 0.32 -6.87 -24.72
CA GLU A 347 -0.59 -7.77 -23.99
C GLU A 347 0.17 -8.95 -23.39
N LEU A 348 1.14 -9.50 -24.13
CA LEU A 348 1.99 -10.57 -23.61
C LEU A 348 2.79 -10.07 -22.40
N MET A 349 3.36 -8.86 -22.47
CA MET A 349 4.09 -8.22 -21.38
C MET A 349 3.21 -8.06 -20.14
N PHE A 350 1.97 -7.58 -20.31
CA PHE A 350 0.99 -7.52 -19.23
C PHE A 350 0.74 -8.90 -18.61
N LEU A 351 0.41 -9.90 -19.42
CA LEU A 351 0.12 -11.26 -18.94
C LEU A 351 1.30 -11.85 -18.17
N MET A 352 2.52 -11.67 -18.68
CA MET A 352 3.75 -12.13 -18.04
C MET A 352 4.03 -11.42 -16.72
N SER A 353 3.68 -10.13 -16.58
CA SER A 353 3.79 -9.40 -15.32
C SER A 353 2.74 -9.80 -14.27
N LYS A 354 1.56 -10.28 -14.71
CA LYS A 354 0.51 -10.78 -13.82
C LYS A 354 0.70 -12.25 -13.44
N GLY A 355 1.25 -13.01 -14.36
CA GLY A 355 1.62 -14.41 -14.23
C GLY A 355 0.77 -15.35 -15.08
N VAL A 356 1.39 -16.48 -15.43
CA VAL A 356 0.88 -17.48 -16.36
C VAL A 356 1.09 -18.88 -15.78
N LEU A 357 0.13 -19.77 -15.99
CA LEU A 357 0.22 -21.17 -15.60
C LEU A 357 0.91 -21.96 -16.72
N LEU A 358 1.95 -22.70 -16.38
CA LEU A 358 2.74 -23.56 -17.27
C LEU A 358 2.74 -25.01 -16.77
N ASN A 359 3.33 -25.91 -17.55
CA ASN A 359 3.59 -27.30 -17.16
C ASN A 359 2.34 -28.06 -16.71
N GLY A 360 1.25 -27.99 -17.47
CA GLY A 360 0.02 -28.69 -17.08
C GLY A 360 -0.78 -27.96 -15.98
N GLY A 361 -0.57 -26.65 -15.82
CA GLY A 361 -1.15 -25.86 -14.73
C GLY A 361 -0.49 -26.07 -13.36
N LYS A 362 0.73 -26.63 -13.32
CA LYS A 362 1.45 -26.98 -12.08
C LYS A 362 2.46 -25.93 -11.63
N THR A 363 2.89 -25.07 -12.55
CA THR A 363 3.89 -24.03 -12.31
C THR A 363 3.28 -22.67 -12.62
N TRP A 364 3.33 -21.73 -11.70
CA TRP A 364 2.96 -20.33 -11.90
C TRP A 364 4.23 -19.51 -12.19
N PHE A 365 4.32 -18.92 -13.37
CA PHE A 365 5.47 -18.12 -13.82
C PHE A 365 5.07 -16.66 -13.97
N TRP A 366 5.91 -15.71 -13.56
CA TRP A 366 5.70 -14.28 -13.83
C TRP A 366 7.02 -13.50 -13.82
N LEU A 367 6.96 -12.26 -14.28
CA LEU A 367 8.07 -11.30 -14.21
C LEU A 367 7.84 -10.31 -13.07
N ASN A 368 8.87 -10.07 -12.24
CA ASN A 368 8.83 -9.02 -11.23
C ASN A 368 8.96 -7.62 -11.87
N LYS A 369 8.92 -6.57 -11.05
CA LYS A 369 9.03 -5.17 -11.50
C LYS A 369 10.34 -4.86 -12.23
N LYS A 370 11.39 -5.67 -12.06
CA LYS A 370 12.70 -5.54 -12.74
C LYS A 370 12.83 -6.43 -13.99
N GLY A 371 11.76 -7.13 -14.38
CA GLY A 371 11.76 -8.04 -15.52
C GLY A 371 12.41 -9.39 -15.22
N GLU A 372 12.61 -9.71 -13.94
CA GLU A 372 13.26 -10.96 -13.53
C GLU A 372 12.24 -12.07 -13.33
N GLN A 373 12.67 -13.28 -13.67
CA GLN A 373 11.83 -14.47 -13.72
C GLN A 373 11.53 -14.95 -12.31
N CYS A 374 10.24 -15.08 -11.99
CA CYS A 374 9.72 -15.65 -10.76
C CYS A 374 8.94 -16.93 -11.10
N GLU A 375 9.01 -17.91 -10.21
CA GLU A 375 8.36 -19.21 -10.40
C GLU A 375 7.75 -19.69 -9.09
N MET A 376 6.56 -20.27 -9.13
CA MET A 376 5.98 -21.00 -8.00
C MET A 376 5.50 -22.37 -8.45
N THR A 377 5.95 -23.41 -7.77
CA THR A 377 5.49 -24.78 -7.98
C THR A 377 4.32 -25.07 -7.05
N SER A 378 3.23 -25.63 -7.58
CA SER A 378 2.07 -26.01 -6.76
C SER A 378 2.44 -27.02 -5.67
N ILE A 379 1.81 -26.91 -4.50
CA ILE A 379 2.10 -27.82 -3.40
C ILE A 379 1.78 -29.27 -3.75
N ALA A 380 0.77 -29.52 -4.61
CA ALA A 380 0.44 -30.86 -5.07
C ALA A 380 1.58 -31.49 -5.88
N GLU A 381 2.18 -30.72 -6.80
CA GLU A 381 3.34 -31.18 -7.54
C GLU A 381 4.53 -31.40 -6.61
N CYS A 382 4.71 -30.55 -5.59
CA CYS A 382 5.81 -30.72 -4.65
C CYS A 382 5.68 -31.93 -3.72
N LEU A 383 4.45 -32.42 -3.48
CA LEU A 383 4.19 -33.64 -2.69
C LEU A 383 4.34 -34.92 -3.53
N GLY A 384 4.41 -34.81 -4.87
CA GLY A 384 4.64 -35.94 -5.77
C GLY A 384 3.49 -36.96 -5.80
N SER A 385 3.81 -38.25 -5.98
CA SER A 385 2.84 -39.35 -6.11
C SER A 385 1.92 -39.51 -4.91
N ASP A 386 2.29 -38.99 -3.75
CA ASP A 386 1.46 -39.06 -2.54
C ASP A 386 0.30 -38.05 -2.59
N ALA A 387 0.29 -37.12 -3.56
CA ALA A 387 -0.75 -36.11 -3.74
C ALA A 387 -2.18 -36.69 -3.79
N GLU A 388 -2.36 -37.84 -4.46
CA GLU A 388 -3.68 -38.48 -4.61
C GLU A 388 -4.28 -38.96 -3.29
N SER A 389 -3.45 -39.13 -2.25
CA SER A 389 -3.90 -39.51 -0.90
C SER A 389 -4.40 -38.34 -0.05
N TYR A 390 -4.25 -37.10 -0.53
CA TYR A 390 -4.50 -35.89 0.23
C TYR A 390 -5.82 -35.20 -0.13
N LEU A 391 -6.47 -34.64 0.88
CA LEU A 391 -7.68 -33.81 0.74
C LEU A 391 -7.28 -32.35 0.49
N PHE A 392 -7.53 -31.88 -0.73
CA PHE A 392 -7.33 -30.49 -1.11
C PHE A 392 -8.60 -29.65 -0.87
N SER A 393 -8.42 -28.37 -0.57
CA SER A 393 -9.52 -27.41 -0.41
C SER A 393 -9.53 -26.40 -1.55
N SER A 394 -10.69 -26.28 -2.20
CA SER A 394 -11.01 -25.20 -3.16
C SER A 394 -11.60 -23.96 -2.49
N LYS A 395 -11.66 -23.92 -1.15
CA LYS A 395 -12.30 -22.83 -0.39
C LYS A 395 -11.59 -21.49 -0.60
N TYR A 396 -10.31 -21.53 -0.92
CA TYR A 396 -9.50 -20.34 -1.15
C TYR A 396 -9.23 -20.19 -2.64
N ASN A 397 -9.16 -18.95 -3.13
CA ASN A 397 -8.87 -18.60 -4.52
C ASN A 397 -7.40 -18.91 -4.86
N SER A 398 -7.04 -20.19 -4.86
CA SER A 398 -5.74 -20.69 -5.30
C SER A 398 -5.58 -20.45 -6.79
N ARG A 399 -4.36 -20.14 -7.21
CA ARG A 399 -3.98 -20.03 -8.62
C ARG A 399 -3.94 -21.40 -9.30
N PHE A 400 -3.78 -22.46 -8.52
CA PHE A 400 -3.71 -23.83 -9.04
C PHE A 400 -5.08 -24.51 -8.95
N ALA A 401 -5.47 -25.22 -10.02
CA ALA A 401 -6.76 -25.92 -10.10
C ALA A 401 -6.94 -26.97 -8.98
N VAL A 402 -5.83 -27.55 -8.50
CA VAL A 402 -5.83 -28.52 -7.39
C VAL A 402 -6.23 -27.90 -6.05
N GLY A 403 -6.19 -26.56 -5.91
CA GLY A 403 -6.55 -25.86 -4.69
C GLY A 403 -5.39 -25.77 -3.69
N THR A 404 -5.70 -25.96 -2.41
CA THR A 404 -4.74 -25.85 -1.29
C THR A 404 -4.63 -27.12 -0.48
N TYR A 405 -3.45 -27.37 0.07
CA TYR A 405 -3.20 -28.49 0.99
C TYR A 405 -3.20 -28.04 2.44
N THR A 406 -3.86 -28.79 3.34
CA THR A 406 -3.87 -28.46 4.77
C THR A 406 -2.66 -29.08 5.46
N LEU A 407 -1.78 -28.25 6.02
CA LEU A 407 -0.65 -28.70 6.84
C LEU A 407 -1.05 -28.67 8.32
N TYR A 408 -0.98 -29.82 8.99
CA TYR A 408 -1.24 -29.94 10.43
C TYR A 408 0.05 -29.74 11.26
N PRO A 409 -0.05 -29.24 12.52
CA PRO A 409 1.13 -28.97 13.35
C PRO A 409 2.02 -30.18 13.64
N SER A 410 1.47 -31.39 13.59
CA SER A 410 2.19 -32.66 13.83
C SER A 410 2.72 -33.34 12.57
N ASP A 411 2.43 -32.78 11.39
CA ASP A 411 2.69 -33.45 10.12
C ASP A 411 4.12 -33.19 9.65
N VAL A 412 4.97 -34.23 9.75
CA VAL A 412 6.25 -34.22 9.04
C VAL A 412 5.97 -34.51 7.57
N LYS A 413 6.37 -33.58 6.68
CA LYS A 413 6.12 -33.69 5.24
C LYS A 413 7.39 -33.45 4.45
N TYR A 414 7.68 -34.39 3.55
CA TYR A 414 8.74 -34.23 2.55
C TYR A 414 8.16 -33.58 1.31
N THR A 415 8.86 -32.59 0.80
CA THR A 415 8.41 -31.78 -0.31
C THR A 415 9.56 -31.65 -1.29
N GLN A 416 9.38 -32.15 -2.50
CA GLN A 416 10.35 -32.06 -3.58
C GLN A 416 9.99 -30.86 -4.46
N VAL A 417 10.90 -29.91 -4.59
CA VAL A 417 10.68 -28.68 -5.36
C VAL A 417 11.62 -28.68 -6.53
N ARG A 418 11.06 -28.55 -7.74
CA ARG A 418 11.81 -28.52 -9.00
C ARG A 418 11.51 -27.25 -9.75
N SER A 419 12.44 -26.31 -9.72
CA SER A 419 12.37 -25.12 -10.57
C SER A 419 12.79 -25.44 -12.01
N GLN A 420 12.32 -24.66 -12.96
CA GLN A 420 12.67 -24.80 -14.37
C GLN A 420 13.10 -23.48 -15.02
N PHE A 421 12.68 -22.34 -14.46
CA PHE A 421 12.77 -21.04 -15.09
C PHE A 421 13.56 -20.02 -14.25
N LEU A 422 14.56 -20.47 -13.47
CA LEU A 422 15.40 -19.54 -12.73
C LEU A 422 16.45 -18.89 -13.65
N SER A 423 16.81 -17.65 -13.35
CA SER A 423 17.87 -16.93 -14.06
C SER A 423 19.24 -17.23 -13.44
N PRO A 424 20.24 -17.68 -14.22
CA PRO A 424 21.59 -17.91 -13.74
C PRO A 424 22.23 -16.66 -13.10
N GLY A 425 22.95 -16.85 -12.00
CA GLY A 425 23.65 -15.79 -11.28
C GLY A 425 22.76 -14.91 -10.39
N ILE A 426 21.43 -15.10 -10.44
CA ILE A 426 20.49 -14.41 -9.57
C ILE A 426 20.34 -15.15 -8.24
N THR A 427 20.25 -14.40 -7.15
CA THR A 427 19.90 -14.94 -5.84
C THR A 427 18.40 -14.90 -5.66
N TYR A 428 17.81 -16.05 -5.39
CA TYR A 428 16.39 -16.26 -5.15
C TYR A 428 16.11 -16.44 -3.67
N THR A 429 15.03 -15.84 -3.19
CA THR A 429 14.34 -16.26 -1.97
C THR A 429 13.44 -17.44 -2.30
N VAL A 430 13.47 -18.48 -1.45
CA VAL A 430 12.57 -19.63 -1.55
C VAL A 430 11.50 -19.46 -0.48
N ASN A 431 10.25 -19.23 -0.88
CA ASN A 431 9.14 -18.88 -0.01
C ASN A 431 8.08 -19.99 0.01
N LEU A 432 7.58 -20.34 1.19
CA LEU A 432 6.35 -21.11 1.34
C LEU A 432 5.15 -20.17 1.26
N VAL A 433 4.22 -20.42 0.33
CA VAL A 433 3.01 -19.60 0.13
C VAL A 433 1.77 -20.30 0.67
N PHE A 434 0.97 -19.59 1.47
CA PHE A 434 -0.16 -20.19 2.19
C PHE A 434 -1.24 -19.18 2.64
N LYS A 435 -2.37 -19.69 3.15
CA LYS A 435 -3.44 -18.92 3.82
C LYS A 435 -3.67 -19.43 5.24
N PHE A 436 -4.09 -18.52 6.11
CA PHE A 436 -4.65 -18.87 7.42
C PHE A 436 -6.16 -19.10 7.31
N LYS A 437 -6.71 -19.98 8.17
CA LYS A 437 -8.15 -20.17 8.30
C LYS A 437 -8.91 -18.89 8.67
N ILE A 438 -8.31 -18.06 9.51
CA ILE A 438 -8.87 -16.80 10.00
C ILE A 438 -8.03 -15.65 9.46
N ARG A 439 -8.68 -14.66 8.86
CA ARG A 439 -8.01 -13.44 8.37
C ARG A 439 -7.44 -12.69 9.57
N LYS A 440 -6.14 -12.47 9.57
CA LYS A 440 -5.47 -11.65 10.58
C LYS A 440 -5.42 -10.21 10.08
N GLU A 441 -5.58 -9.27 11.00
CA GLU A 441 -5.57 -7.83 10.67
C GLU A 441 -4.15 -7.26 10.45
N ARG A 442 -3.12 -8.09 10.69
CA ARG A 442 -1.70 -7.70 10.57
C ARG A 442 -1.16 -8.09 9.19
N ARG A 443 -0.32 -7.24 8.59
CA ARG A 443 0.43 -7.53 7.35
C ARG A 443 1.70 -8.39 7.55
N CYS A 444 2.12 -8.64 8.79
CA CYS A 444 3.23 -9.53 9.13
C CYS A 444 2.88 -10.31 10.39
N GLU A 445 3.12 -11.61 10.37
CA GLU A 445 2.66 -12.54 11.38
C GLU A 445 3.79 -13.47 11.84
N PRO A 446 4.00 -13.65 13.15
CA PRO A 446 4.90 -14.67 13.65
C PRO A 446 4.34 -16.04 13.31
N ILE A 447 5.19 -16.96 12.81
CA ILE A 447 4.81 -18.33 12.46
C ILE A 447 5.70 -19.39 13.10
N SER A 448 7.01 -19.17 13.26
CA SER A 448 7.96 -20.18 13.78
C SER A 448 7.78 -21.55 13.11
N LEU A 449 7.90 -21.58 11.78
CA LEU A 449 7.87 -22.80 10.98
C LEU A 449 9.21 -23.51 11.06
N LYS A 450 9.19 -24.75 11.55
CA LYS A 450 10.38 -25.59 11.64
C LYS A 450 10.50 -26.47 10.40
N TYR A 451 11.67 -26.47 9.77
CA TYR A 451 11.92 -27.25 8.56
C TYR A 451 13.38 -27.69 8.50
N ARG A 452 13.68 -28.65 7.61
CA ARG A 452 15.03 -29.18 7.40
C ARG A 452 15.28 -29.38 5.92
N LEU A 453 16.48 -29.05 5.47
CA LEU A 453 16.91 -29.30 4.10
C LEU A 453 17.55 -30.68 3.98
N GLN A 454 17.49 -31.25 2.78
CA GLN A 454 18.08 -32.56 2.51
C GLN A 454 19.58 -32.58 2.81
N GLY A 455 20.03 -33.59 3.55
CA GLY A 455 21.43 -33.75 3.93
C GLY A 455 21.84 -32.98 5.18
N GLU A 456 21.00 -32.07 5.68
CA GLU A 456 21.27 -31.35 6.93
C GLU A 456 20.84 -32.16 8.15
N SER A 457 21.59 -32.04 9.24
CA SER A 457 21.31 -32.73 10.51
C SER A 457 20.49 -31.90 11.49
N GLU A 458 20.59 -30.57 11.39
CA GLU A 458 19.89 -29.61 12.25
C GLU A 458 18.70 -28.99 11.53
N SER A 459 17.63 -28.73 12.29
CA SER A 459 16.44 -28.06 11.78
C SER A 459 16.60 -26.55 11.83
N LEU A 460 16.00 -25.87 10.87
CA LEU A 460 15.93 -24.42 10.73
C LEU A 460 14.54 -23.93 11.12
N ILE A 461 14.43 -22.65 11.49
CA ILE A 461 13.16 -22.03 11.86
C ILE A 461 12.97 -20.74 11.06
N SER A 462 11.87 -20.67 10.30
CA SER A 462 11.39 -19.41 9.74
C SER A 462 10.39 -18.75 10.67
N TYR A 463 10.73 -17.58 11.18
CA TYR A 463 10.00 -16.95 12.28
C TYR A 463 8.81 -16.08 11.82
N LEU A 464 8.87 -15.50 10.63
CA LEU A 464 7.92 -14.47 10.18
C LEU A 464 7.33 -14.85 8.82
N ALA A 465 6.03 -14.60 8.68
CA ALA A 465 5.35 -14.55 7.40
C ALA A 465 4.88 -13.12 7.11
N TYR A 466 4.76 -12.78 5.84
CA TYR A 466 4.27 -11.49 5.37
C TYR A 466 3.09 -11.68 4.42
N GLU A 467 2.14 -10.75 4.45
CA GLU A 467 1.03 -10.71 3.50
C GLU A 467 1.53 -10.12 2.17
N ARG A 468 1.25 -10.84 1.08
CA ARG A 468 1.51 -10.46 -0.30
C ARG A 468 0.39 -9.55 -0.81
N GLU A 469 0.62 -8.87 -1.92
CA GLU A 469 -0.38 -7.99 -2.55
C GLU A 469 -1.65 -8.74 -2.99
N ASP A 470 -1.56 -10.02 -3.33
CA ASP A 470 -2.71 -10.90 -3.64
C ASP A 470 -3.41 -11.46 -2.38
N GLY A 471 -3.00 -11.00 -1.20
CA GLY A 471 -3.53 -11.38 0.10
C GLY A 471 -3.08 -12.77 0.59
N TRP A 472 -2.26 -13.51 -0.16
CA TRP A 472 -1.62 -14.73 0.34
C TRP A 472 -0.50 -14.40 1.32
N TRP A 473 -0.14 -15.35 2.16
CA TRP A 473 0.98 -15.22 3.07
C TRP A 473 2.20 -15.91 2.48
N ALA A 474 3.37 -15.30 2.59
CA ALA A 474 4.63 -15.91 2.23
C ALA A 474 5.56 -15.98 3.43
N CYS A 475 6.31 -17.07 3.52
CA CYS A 475 7.30 -17.35 4.53
C CYS A 475 8.62 -17.72 3.84
N GLU A 476 9.63 -16.87 3.96
CA GLU A 476 10.95 -17.16 3.43
C GLU A 476 11.57 -18.33 4.19
N LEU A 477 11.94 -19.38 3.48
CA LEU A 477 12.62 -20.54 4.01
C LEU A 477 14.13 -20.25 3.98
N TYR A 478 14.71 -20.13 2.78
CA TYR A 478 16.14 -19.89 2.59
C TYR A 478 16.40 -19.13 1.29
N GLN A 479 17.65 -18.74 1.09
CA GLN A 479 18.10 -18.08 -0.14
C GLN A 479 19.02 -19.01 -0.95
N LEU A 480 18.90 -18.94 -2.26
CA LEU A 480 19.62 -19.78 -3.19
C LEU A 480 20.19 -18.93 -4.33
N THR A 481 21.50 -19.02 -4.54
CA THR A 481 22.12 -18.53 -5.76
C THR A 481 22.41 -19.74 -6.66
N THR A 482 22.00 -19.70 -7.93
CA THR A 482 22.18 -20.80 -8.86
C THR A 482 22.74 -20.31 -10.20
N ASP A 483 23.68 -21.05 -10.78
CA ASP A 483 24.15 -20.85 -12.15
C ASP A 483 23.32 -21.64 -13.17
N HIS A 484 22.29 -22.35 -12.69
CA HIS A 484 21.41 -23.21 -13.47
C HIS A 484 19.96 -22.76 -13.37
N ARG A 485 19.21 -22.97 -14.46
CA ARG A 485 17.77 -22.68 -14.51
C ARG A 485 16.94 -23.65 -13.68
N THR A 486 17.42 -24.88 -13.57
CA THR A 486 16.76 -25.97 -12.84
C THR A 486 17.44 -26.21 -11.51
N VAL A 487 16.65 -26.29 -10.46
CA VAL A 487 17.11 -26.65 -9.11
C VAL A 487 16.15 -27.69 -8.57
N ASP A 488 16.70 -28.77 -8.02
CA ASP A 488 15.94 -29.81 -7.33
C ASP A 488 16.25 -29.78 -5.83
N LEU A 489 15.23 -29.59 -5.01
CA LEU A 489 15.35 -29.32 -3.58
C LEU A 489 14.38 -30.22 -2.82
N GLN A 490 14.86 -30.82 -1.73
CA GLN A 490 13.99 -31.56 -0.82
C GLN A 490 13.95 -30.85 0.53
N ILE A 491 12.74 -30.48 0.94
CA ILE A 491 12.45 -29.78 2.18
C ILE A 491 11.57 -30.68 3.04
N MET A 492 11.97 -30.91 4.27
CA MET A 492 11.17 -31.59 5.28
C MET A 492 10.58 -30.55 6.23
N PHE A 493 9.28 -30.34 6.17
CA PHE A 493 8.57 -29.53 7.16
C PHE A 493 8.36 -30.37 8.42
N GLU A 494 8.77 -29.84 9.58
CA GLU A 494 8.65 -30.51 10.88
C GLU A 494 7.46 -29.99 11.72
N GLY A 495 6.75 -28.98 11.21
CA GLY A 495 5.59 -28.38 11.87
C GLY A 495 5.82 -26.95 12.34
N PHE A 496 4.90 -26.45 13.16
CA PHE A 496 4.93 -25.09 13.71
C PHE A 496 5.02 -25.14 15.24
N ASP A 497 5.84 -24.27 15.83
CA ASP A 497 5.97 -24.20 17.30
C ASP A 497 4.72 -23.61 17.99
N ARG A 498 3.84 -22.92 17.25
CA ARG A 498 2.56 -22.40 17.76
C ARG A 498 1.38 -23.15 17.16
N TYR A 499 0.31 -23.25 17.94
CA TYR A 499 -1.00 -23.71 17.49
C TYR A 499 -1.60 -22.66 16.52
N TYR A 500 -1.36 -22.82 15.23
CA TYR A 500 -2.16 -22.16 14.20
C TYR A 500 -3.35 -23.04 13.86
N ASP A 501 -4.53 -22.44 13.76
CA ASP A 501 -5.68 -23.08 13.14
C ASP A 501 -5.36 -23.31 11.66
N ASN A 502 -5.04 -24.55 11.30
CA ASN A 502 -4.86 -25.10 9.94
C ASN A 502 -4.29 -24.13 8.89
N ILE A 503 -3.04 -24.34 8.48
CA ILE A 503 -2.41 -23.58 7.41
C ILE A 503 -2.68 -24.26 6.06
N PHE A 504 -3.12 -23.48 5.08
CA PHE A 504 -3.48 -23.96 3.74
C PHE A 504 -2.40 -23.56 2.74
N LEU A 505 -1.54 -24.51 2.39
CA LEU A 505 -0.42 -24.33 1.47
C LEU A 505 -0.93 -24.24 0.03
N GLU A 506 -0.36 -23.31 -0.74
CA GLU A 506 -0.59 -23.18 -2.18
C GLU A 506 0.60 -23.73 -2.97
N GLY A 507 1.81 -23.41 -2.56
CA GLY A 507 3.03 -23.79 -3.28
C GLY A 507 4.32 -23.27 -2.66
N ILE A 508 5.41 -23.54 -3.36
CA ILE A 508 6.74 -23.02 -3.03
C ILE A 508 7.21 -22.12 -4.16
N GLU A 509 7.54 -20.89 -3.80
CA GLU A 509 7.90 -19.81 -4.71
C GLU A 509 9.41 -19.55 -4.68
N PHE A 510 9.94 -19.24 -5.85
CA PHE A 510 11.25 -18.65 -6.08
C PHE A 510 11.05 -17.22 -6.56
N GLN A 511 11.45 -16.25 -5.73
CA GLN A 511 11.40 -14.84 -6.06
C GLN A 511 12.81 -14.25 -6.01
N PRO A 512 13.28 -13.55 -7.07
CA PRO A 512 14.55 -12.83 -7.04
C PRO A 512 14.65 -11.92 -5.82
N LEU A 513 15.80 -11.95 -5.15
CA LEU A 513 16.07 -11.12 -3.99
C LEU A 513 16.18 -9.66 -4.44
N GLU A 514 15.24 -8.83 -4.00
CA GLU A 514 15.31 -7.39 -4.26
C GLU A 514 16.52 -6.81 -3.50
N ASN A 515 17.40 -6.06 -4.15
CA ASN A 515 18.42 -5.31 -3.41
C ASN A 515 17.75 -4.05 -2.87
N VAL A 516 17.67 -3.87 -1.55
CA VAL A 516 17.40 -2.54 -0.99
C VAL A 516 18.59 -1.67 -1.39
N GLU A 517 18.35 -0.63 -2.19
CA GLU A 517 19.30 0.45 -2.33
C GLU A 517 19.57 0.97 -0.92
N HIS A 518 20.74 0.67 -0.39
CA HIS A 518 21.21 1.31 0.82
C HIS A 518 21.27 2.81 0.50
N ILE A 519 20.38 3.59 1.11
CA ILE A 519 20.69 4.99 1.37
C ILE A 519 21.95 4.92 2.21
N ASP A 520 23.04 5.36 1.61
CA ASP A 520 24.40 5.19 2.10
C ASP A 520 24.63 6.11 3.31
N ASP A 521 24.00 5.81 4.43
CA ASP A 521 24.16 6.52 5.70
C ASP A 521 25.26 5.88 6.54
N LYS A 522 26.46 5.84 5.98
CA LYS A 522 27.69 5.70 6.75
C LYS A 522 28.75 6.68 6.28
N GLN A 523 28.63 7.90 6.78
CA GLN A 523 29.80 8.72 7.06
C GLN A 523 29.72 9.22 8.51
N LEU A 524 30.23 8.39 9.42
CA LEU A 524 30.91 8.93 10.58
C LEU A 524 32.08 9.75 10.04
N ILE A 525 32.17 11.01 10.44
CA ILE A 525 33.25 11.93 10.11
C ILE A 525 34.58 11.19 10.34
N SER A 526 35.37 11.03 9.28
CA SER A 526 36.77 10.61 9.40
C SER A 526 37.54 11.70 10.14
N ASP A 527 38.51 11.32 10.97
CA ASP A 527 39.34 12.22 11.77
C ASP A 527 40.22 13.20 10.95
N SER A 528 39.97 13.38 9.63
CA SER A 528 40.85 14.09 8.70
C SER A 528 40.22 15.19 7.85
N ASP A 529 38.90 15.42 7.88
CA ASP A 529 38.28 16.42 7.01
C ASP A 529 38.06 17.75 7.75
N SER A 530 38.72 18.82 7.28
CA SER A 530 38.44 20.19 7.71
C SER A 530 37.05 20.60 7.20
N ASP A 531 36.06 20.63 8.10
CA ASP A 531 34.66 20.96 7.78
C ASP A 531 34.51 22.46 7.49
N ALA A 532 34.62 22.86 6.21
CA ALA A 532 34.70 24.27 5.80
C ALA A 532 33.48 25.14 6.18
N ASN A 533 32.33 24.55 6.53
CA ASN A 533 31.08 25.24 6.86
C ASN A 533 30.58 24.96 8.29
N TRP A 534 31.50 24.69 9.23
CA TRP A 534 31.15 24.31 10.61
C TRP A 534 30.37 25.39 11.40
N GLU A 535 30.58 26.68 11.10
CA GLU A 535 29.91 27.78 11.81
C GLU A 535 28.39 27.77 11.63
N GLU A 536 27.90 27.38 10.45
CA GLU A 536 26.46 27.27 10.14
C GLU A 536 25.81 26.03 10.79
N LYS A 537 26.63 25.05 11.17
CA LYS A 537 26.21 23.78 11.78
C LYS A 537 26.19 23.82 13.30
N LEU A 538 26.80 24.82 13.92
CA LEU A 538 26.81 24.96 15.37
C LEU A 538 25.44 25.49 15.85
N PRO A 539 24.71 24.77 16.72
CA PRO A 539 23.41 25.22 17.21
C PRO A 539 23.51 26.54 17.96
N VAL A 540 22.48 27.39 17.83
CA VAL A 540 22.43 28.69 18.52
C VAL A 540 22.50 28.59 20.04
N ASP A 541 22.09 27.46 20.61
CA ASP A 541 22.06 27.17 22.05
C ASP A 541 23.26 26.33 22.53
N TYR A 542 24.33 26.21 21.73
CA TYR A 542 25.49 25.36 22.07
C TYR A 542 26.14 25.67 23.42
N GLU A 543 26.24 26.95 23.80
CA GLU A 543 26.85 27.36 25.08
C GLU A 543 26.06 26.87 26.28
N ASP A 544 24.73 26.92 26.20
CA ASP A 544 23.86 26.47 27.28
C ASP A 544 23.91 24.94 27.40
N ILE A 545 24.02 24.23 26.28
CA ILE A 545 24.21 22.77 26.28
C ILE A 545 25.57 22.41 26.91
N MET A 546 26.65 23.10 26.54
CA MET A 546 27.99 22.82 27.08
C MET A 546 28.09 23.12 28.58
N LYS A 547 27.40 24.15 29.10
CA LYS A 547 27.33 24.44 30.55
C LYS A 547 26.70 23.31 31.36
N ARG A 548 25.87 22.46 30.75
CA ARG A 548 25.23 21.32 31.40
C ARG A 548 26.12 20.08 31.50
N SER A 549 27.35 20.16 30.97
CA SER A 549 28.32 19.07 31.02
C SER A 549 28.61 18.62 32.46
N LYS A 550 28.67 17.31 32.67
CA LYS A 550 29.11 16.72 33.94
C LYS A 550 30.62 16.91 34.18
N ASN A 551 31.38 17.06 33.11
CA ASN A 551 32.81 17.29 33.16
C ASN A 551 33.10 18.78 32.97
N THR A 552 34.14 19.29 33.63
CA THR A 552 34.64 20.65 33.38
C THR A 552 35.21 20.72 31.97
N LEU A 553 34.41 21.19 31.01
CA LEU A 553 34.85 21.46 29.64
C LEU A 553 35.50 22.85 29.62
N GLN A 554 36.64 22.97 28.94
CA GLN A 554 37.26 24.25 28.64
C GLN A 554 37.31 24.42 27.13
N TRP A 555 36.84 25.56 26.66
CA TRP A 555 36.95 25.98 25.26
C TRP A 555 37.16 27.49 25.24
N THR A 556 37.97 27.95 24.30
CA THR A 556 38.33 29.37 24.12
C THR A 556 37.86 29.93 22.79
N THR A 557 37.58 29.06 21.81
CA THR A 557 37.03 29.42 20.50
C THR A 557 35.75 28.64 20.19
N LYS A 558 34.96 29.16 19.24
CA LYS A 558 33.76 28.46 18.72
C LYS A 558 34.11 27.18 17.97
N GLU A 559 35.26 27.14 17.31
CA GLU A 559 35.77 25.96 16.60
C GLU A 559 36.12 24.83 17.58
N GLU A 560 36.76 25.16 18.71
CA GLU A 560 37.00 24.21 19.80
C GLU A 560 35.70 23.68 20.39
N ALA A 561 34.71 24.55 20.60
CA ALA A 561 33.37 24.16 21.06
C ALA A 561 32.71 23.18 20.08
N TYR A 562 32.71 23.50 18.79
CA TYR A 562 32.18 22.63 17.73
C TYR A 562 32.89 21.26 17.73
N SER A 563 34.21 21.23 17.80
CA SER A 563 34.99 20.00 17.85
C SER A 563 34.65 19.12 19.07
N ILE A 564 34.50 19.74 20.25
CA ILE A 564 34.10 19.04 21.48
C ILE A 564 32.70 18.45 21.33
N ILE A 565 31.75 19.24 20.80
CA ILE A 565 30.38 18.80 20.64
C ILE A 565 30.27 17.66 19.62
N CYS A 566 30.98 17.71 18.49
CA CYS A 566 30.98 16.63 17.50
C CYS A 566 31.57 15.32 18.06
N LYS A 567 32.58 15.39 18.95
CA LYS A 567 33.11 14.22 19.68
C LYS A 567 32.12 13.68 20.71
N GLY A 568 31.27 14.54 21.23
CA GLY A 568 30.24 14.26 22.20
C GLY A 568 30.72 14.23 23.65
N PHE A 569 29.80 14.49 24.57
CA PHE A 569 30.08 14.60 26.00
C PHE A 569 28.84 14.29 26.85
N LEU A 570 29.06 14.04 28.14
CA LEU A 570 27.98 13.79 29.10
C LEU A 570 27.41 15.10 29.64
N ILE A 571 26.10 15.28 29.48
CA ILE A 571 25.33 16.33 30.15
C ILE A 571 24.48 15.74 31.27
N SER A 572 24.11 16.58 32.23
CA SER A 572 23.19 16.23 33.30
C SER A 572 21.74 16.57 32.94
N ASP A 573 20.84 15.63 33.22
CA ASP A 573 19.42 15.90 33.30
C ASP A 573 19.09 16.55 34.67
N GLU A 574 18.29 17.62 34.65
CA GLU A 574 18.05 18.48 35.81
C GLU A 574 17.29 17.76 36.94
N GLU A 575 16.43 16.80 36.59
CA GLU A 575 15.61 16.06 37.56
C GLU A 575 16.30 14.79 38.07
N THR A 576 16.92 14.00 37.19
CA THR A 576 17.37 12.64 37.53
C THR A 576 18.86 12.53 37.88
N LYS A 577 19.68 13.55 37.55
CA LYS A 577 21.15 13.54 37.67
C LYS A 577 21.84 12.39 36.92
N ILE A 578 21.13 11.62 36.10
CA ILE A 578 21.71 10.56 35.25
C ILE A 578 22.27 11.20 33.97
N GLY A 579 23.29 10.59 33.37
CA GLY A 579 24.00 11.16 32.23
C GLY A 579 23.26 10.96 30.91
N ILE A 580 23.12 12.03 30.12
CA ILE A 580 22.74 11.99 28.70
C ILE A 580 24.01 12.23 27.90
N TRP A 581 24.31 11.39 26.91
CA TRP A 581 25.40 11.66 25.97
C TRP A 581 24.87 12.56 24.86
N PHE A 582 25.50 13.70 24.61
CA PHE A 582 25.09 14.66 23.60
C PHE A 582 26.19 14.82 22.53
N SER A 583 25.79 14.91 21.26
CA SER A 583 26.69 15.26 20.15
C SER A 583 25.94 15.90 18.98
N LEU A 584 26.64 16.26 17.91
CA LEU A 584 26.06 16.69 16.64
C LEU A 584 26.36 15.69 15.53
N ASP A 585 25.48 15.61 14.53
CA ASP A 585 25.74 14.91 13.28
C ASP A 585 26.54 15.80 12.29
N LYS A 586 26.84 15.25 11.11
CA LYS A 586 27.58 15.94 10.02
C LYS A 586 26.87 17.20 9.49
N ASN A 587 25.57 17.35 9.75
CA ASN A 587 24.72 18.45 9.29
C ASN A 587 24.41 19.44 10.42
N GLY A 588 25.03 19.31 11.60
CA GLY A 588 24.76 20.20 12.74
C GLY A 588 23.45 19.91 13.48
N LYS A 589 22.83 18.75 13.26
CA LYS A 589 21.61 18.33 13.95
C LYS A 589 21.97 17.61 15.25
N LYS A 590 21.18 17.86 16.29
CA LYS A 590 21.38 17.33 17.65
C LYS A 590 21.19 15.81 17.69
N CYS A 591 22.19 15.10 18.20
CA CYS A 591 22.16 13.68 18.55
C CYS A 591 22.23 13.52 20.06
N HIS A 592 21.53 12.52 20.60
CA HIS A 592 21.64 12.23 22.02
C HIS A 592 21.42 10.75 22.32
N MET A 593 22.06 10.26 23.38
CA MET A 593 21.86 8.91 23.90
C MET A 593 21.47 8.98 25.37
N LEU A 594 20.34 8.36 25.69
CA LEU A 594 19.86 8.19 27.06
C LEU A 594 20.47 6.93 27.65
N SER A 595 21.08 7.03 28.83
CA SER A 595 21.61 5.87 29.54
C SER A 595 20.49 4.87 29.85
N ALA A 596 20.77 3.57 29.74
CA ALA A 596 19.84 2.54 30.21
C ALA A 596 19.47 2.75 31.69
N ALA A 597 20.38 3.23 32.53
CA ALA A 597 20.15 3.57 33.93
C ALA A 597 19.03 4.60 34.14
N LEU A 598 18.86 5.53 33.20
CA LEU A 598 17.79 6.53 33.22
C LEU A 598 16.42 5.90 32.97
N ILE A 599 16.39 4.89 32.09
CA ILE A 599 15.15 4.28 31.61
C ILE A 599 14.68 3.17 32.55
N TRP A 600 15.61 2.41 33.13
CA TRP A 600 15.33 1.20 33.93
C TRP A 600 16.07 1.20 35.27
N ASP A 601 15.80 2.18 36.13
CA ASP A 601 16.53 2.37 37.40
C ASP A 601 16.45 1.18 38.39
N TRP A 602 15.48 0.28 38.24
CA TRP A 602 15.25 -0.89 39.10
C TRP A 602 15.99 -2.17 38.64
N GLU A 603 16.71 -2.14 37.52
CA GLU A 603 17.46 -3.28 37.00
C GLU A 603 18.90 -3.36 37.53
N LYS A 604 19.57 -4.50 37.30
CA LYS A 604 20.94 -4.72 37.78
C LYS A 604 21.96 -3.91 36.97
N LYS A 605 22.48 -2.83 37.56
CA LYS A 605 23.63 -2.07 37.05
C LYS A 605 24.91 -2.92 37.03
N VAL A 606 25.68 -2.79 35.95
CA VAL A 606 26.96 -3.47 35.74
C VAL A 606 27.98 -2.43 35.26
N LEU A 607 29.18 -2.46 35.85
CA LEU A 607 30.30 -1.66 35.39
C LEU A 607 30.70 -2.09 33.97
N SER A 608 30.78 -1.14 33.04
CA SER A 608 31.23 -1.38 31.67
C SER A 608 32.16 -0.24 31.25
N PRO A 609 33.48 -0.46 31.29
CA PRO A 609 34.47 0.56 30.90
C PRO A 609 34.33 1.01 29.45
N GLU A 610 33.76 0.16 28.59
CA GLU A 610 33.51 0.47 27.18
C GLU A 610 32.20 1.24 26.94
N SER A 611 31.41 1.50 28.00
CA SER A 611 30.21 2.32 27.91
C SER A 611 30.55 3.81 27.99
N ARG A 612 29.85 4.63 27.19
CA ARG A 612 29.86 6.10 27.29
C ARG A 612 29.46 6.63 28.67
N PHE A 613 28.75 5.84 29.46
CA PHE A 613 28.28 6.20 30.80
C PHE A 613 29.13 5.58 31.93
N GLY A 614 30.09 4.70 31.60
CA GLY A 614 30.85 3.89 32.57
C GLY A 614 30.04 2.75 33.22
N GLU A 615 28.73 2.71 32.98
CA GLU A 615 27.79 1.72 33.48
C GLU A 615 26.81 1.28 32.38
N ALA A 616 26.30 0.07 32.50
CA ALA A 616 25.26 -0.48 31.65
C ALA A 616 24.26 -1.28 32.51
N ILE A 617 23.09 -1.59 31.96
CA ILE A 617 22.11 -2.44 32.62
C ILE A 617 22.21 -3.86 32.10
N ARG A 618 22.25 -4.84 32.99
CA ARG A 618 21.97 -6.24 32.63
C ARG A 618 20.50 -6.52 32.89
N TRP A 619 19.76 -6.79 31.82
CA TRP A 619 18.36 -7.17 31.91
C TRP A 619 18.21 -8.53 32.58
N VAL A 620 17.37 -8.66 33.61
CA VAL A 620 17.23 -9.92 34.37
C VAL A 620 15.88 -10.62 34.15
N TYR A 621 14.85 -9.92 33.67
CA TYR A 621 13.48 -10.42 33.60
C TYR A 621 13.09 -11.07 32.27
N ASP A 622 11.94 -11.75 32.30
CA ASP A 622 11.75 -13.03 31.60
C ASP A 622 11.02 -12.95 30.24
N ARG A 623 10.29 -11.87 29.90
CA ARG A 623 9.38 -11.91 28.73
C ARG A 623 9.28 -10.69 27.82
N TYR A 624 9.51 -9.48 28.32
CA TYR A 624 9.53 -8.25 27.53
C TYR A 624 10.19 -7.14 28.34
N PHE A 625 10.57 -6.04 27.69
CA PHE A 625 10.89 -4.79 28.38
C PHE A 625 10.19 -3.61 27.72
N LYS A 626 9.87 -2.61 28.54
CA LYS A 626 9.20 -1.38 28.10
C LYS A 626 10.19 -0.23 28.09
N ILE A 627 10.26 0.51 27.00
CA ILE A 627 10.99 1.76 26.93
C ILE A 627 9.97 2.88 27.05
N LYS A 628 9.99 3.61 28.16
CA LYS A 628 9.17 4.80 28.35
C LYS A 628 10.07 6.00 28.63
N THR A 629 10.05 6.99 27.75
CA THR A 629 10.88 8.18 27.90
C THR A 629 10.26 9.38 27.20
N GLU A 630 10.59 10.57 27.71
CA GLU A 630 10.26 11.85 27.11
C GLU A 630 11.55 12.65 26.92
N VAL A 631 11.86 13.01 25.67
CA VAL A 631 13.00 13.88 25.36
C VAL A 631 12.49 15.29 25.16
N GLN A 632 13.02 16.19 25.99
CA GLN A 632 12.69 17.60 26.01
C GLN A 632 13.15 18.33 24.74
N SER A 633 12.46 19.42 24.42
CA SER A 633 12.66 20.22 23.19
C SER A 633 14.07 20.73 22.97
N GLN A 634 14.78 21.01 24.05
CA GLN A 634 16.16 21.46 24.07
C GLN A 634 17.18 20.44 23.50
N LEU A 635 16.85 19.15 23.49
CA LEU A 635 17.73 18.08 23.01
C LEU A 635 17.38 17.60 21.59
N VAL A 636 16.36 18.18 20.97
CA VAL A 636 15.88 17.81 19.64
C VAL A 636 15.94 18.99 18.68
N SER A 637 16.20 18.69 17.42
CA SER A 637 16.10 19.64 16.33
C SER A 637 14.64 19.74 15.87
N SER A 638 14.10 20.96 15.75
CA SER A 638 12.73 21.19 15.27
C SER A 638 12.51 20.60 13.88
N GLU A 639 11.29 20.10 13.61
CA GLU A 639 10.85 19.56 12.31
C GLU A 639 11.70 18.41 11.75
N THR A 640 12.56 17.81 12.60
CA THR A 640 13.55 16.81 12.21
C THR A 640 13.03 15.42 12.51
N THR A 641 13.22 14.48 11.57
CA THR A 641 12.92 13.07 11.79
C THR A 641 14.08 12.40 12.52
N TYR A 642 13.76 11.60 13.53
CA TYR A 642 14.72 10.90 14.35
C TYR A 642 14.55 9.39 14.22
N ALA A 643 15.65 8.69 13.95
CA ALA A 643 15.79 7.27 14.14
C ALA A 643 16.28 6.96 15.57
N CYS A 644 15.61 6.02 16.22
CA CYS A 644 15.89 5.59 17.58
C CYS A 644 16.57 4.22 17.58
N TYR A 645 17.73 4.09 18.22
CA TYR A 645 18.56 2.90 18.24
C TYR A 645 18.69 2.32 19.65
N LEU A 646 18.42 1.02 19.79
CA LEU A 646 18.78 0.26 20.98
C LEU A 646 20.26 -0.14 20.89
N VAL A 647 21.04 0.19 21.92
CA VAL A 647 22.49 -0.12 21.97
C VAL A 647 22.75 -1.14 23.07
N TYR A 648 23.31 -2.29 22.71
CA TYR A 648 23.39 -3.44 23.59
C TYR A 648 24.56 -4.39 23.26
N LYS A 649 24.82 -5.33 24.17
CA LYS A 649 25.73 -6.46 24.02
C LYS A 649 24.97 -7.74 24.34
N LEU A 650 25.27 -8.77 23.56
CA LEU A 650 24.70 -10.11 23.74
C LEU A 650 25.53 -10.91 24.76
N PRO A 651 24.88 -11.81 25.52
CA PRO A 651 25.58 -12.76 26.38
C PRO A 651 26.33 -13.81 25.55
N LYS A 652 27.26 -14.55 26.17
CA LYS A 652 28.06 -15.59 25.49
C LYS A 652 27.23 -16.64 24.74
N ASN A 653 26.07 -17.02 25.29
CA ASN A 653 25.13 -17.90 24.61
C ASN A 653 24.08 -17.06 23.85
N GLN A 654 24.23 -16.99 22.53
CA GLN A 654 23.43 -16.13 21.65
C GLN A 654 22.25 -16.85 21.01
N SER A 655 22.16 -18.19 21.06
CA SER A 655 21.16 -18.98 20.32
C SER A 655 19.71 -18.67 20.70
N ARG A 656 19.48 -18.11 21.89
CA ARG A 656 18.15 -17.65 22.33
C ARG A 656 17.72 -16.30 21.76
N PHE A 657 18.60 -15.57 21.08
CA PHE A 657 18.33 -14.26 20.49
C PHE A 657 18.06 -14.32 18.97
N GLU A 658 18.03 -15.53 18.40
CA GLU A 658 17.81 -15.76 16.96
C GLU A 658 16.40 -15.38 16.48
N ALA A 659 15.40 -15.49 17.36
CA ALA A 659 14.05 -15.11 17.05
C ALA A 659 13.87 -13.58 17.03
N PRO A 660 12.99 -13.07 16.16
CA PRO A 660 12.69 -11.65 16.10
C PRO A 660 12.00 -11.18 17.38
N VAL A 661 12.23 -9.91 17.68
CA VAL A 661 11.58 -9.17 18.76
C VAL A 661 10.49 -8.32 18.14
N ALA A 662 9.25 -8.52 18.60
CA ALA A 662 8.13 -7.64 18.29
C ALA A 662 8.29 -6.35 19.08
N VAL A 663 8.17 -5.22 18.39
CA VAL A 663 8.16 -3.87 18.94
C VAL A 663 6.77 -3.29 18.73
N GLU A 664 6.14 -2.85 19.80
CA GLU A 664 4.81 -2.24 19.79
C GLU A 664 4.88 -0.80 20.27
N ASP A 665 4.38 0.13 19.46
CA ASP A 665 4.15 1.52 19.87
C ASP A 665 2.84 1.63 20.65
N LYS A 666 2.93 1.93 21.95
CA LYS A 666 1.77 2.06 22.84
C LYS A 666 1.09 3.42 22.77
N LEU A 667 1.69 4.41 22.11
CA LEU A 667 1.11 5.76 21.96
C LEU A 667 0.34 5.93 20.65
N CYS A 668 0.56 5.05 19.68
CA CYS A 668 -0.08 5.14 18.37
C CYS A 668 -1.54 4.63 18.41
N GLU A 669 -2.49 5.49 18.01
CA GLU A 669 -3.92 5.14 17.97
C GLU A 669 -4.31 4.37 16.69
N THR A 670 -3.40 4.23 15.73
CA THR A 670 -3.67 3.49 14.49
C THR A 670 -3.58 1.98 14.70
N ARG A 671 -4.23 1.19 13.85
CA ARG A 671 -4.30 -0.28 14.02
C ARG A 671 -3.00 -1.03 13.73
N ASP A 672 -1.97 -0.36 13.18
CA ASP A 672 -0.72 -0.98 12.76
C ASP A 672 0.50 -0.52 13.59
N THR A 673 0.46 -0.79 14.89
CA THR A 673 1.47 -0.34 15.87
C THR A 673 2.68 -1.26 16.02
N ASN A 674 2.73 -2.37 15.28
CA ASN A 674 3.70 -3.44 15.52
C ASN A 674 4.68 -3.61 14.36
N TRP A 675 5.97 -3.67 14.68
CA TRP A 675 7.03 -4.09 13.75
C TRP A 675 7.98 -5.07 14.43
N TYR A 676 8.91 -5.64 13.67
CA TYR A 676 9.86 -6.63 14.15
C TYR A 676 11.29 -6.13 13.96
N ILE A 677 12.15 -6.52 14.89
CA ILE A 677 13.60 -6.30 14.82
C ILE A 677 14.30 -7.62 15.14
N TYR A 678 15.57 -7.70 14.76
CA TYR A 678 16.44 -8.81 15.15
C TYR A 678 17.54 -8.29 16.09
N LEU A 679 17.78 -9.01 17.20
CA LEU A 679 18.90 -8.67 18.09
C LEU A 679 20.21 -9.38 17.69
N THR A 680 20.12 -10.41 16.86
CA THR A 680 21.23 -11.05 16.15
C THR A 680 20.89 -11.08 14.68
N SER A 681 21.85 -10.87 13.78
CA SER A 681 21.60 -11.01 12.34
C SER A 681 20.96 -12.38 12.07
N PRO A 682 19.78 -12.43 11.43
CA PRO A 682 19.07 -13.69 11.23
C PRO A 682 19.93 -14.63 10.37
N GLN A 683 20.08 -15.86 10.83
CA GLN A 683 20.78 -16.93 10.13
C GLN A 683 19.84 -17.55 9.10
N ILE A 684 19.44 -16.79 8.07
CA ILE A 684 18.76 -17.39 6.94
C ILE A 684 19.82 -18.20 6.18
N PRO A 685 19.62 -19.51 5.97
CA PRO A 685 20.58 -20.30 5.24
C PRO A 685 20.71 -19.75 3.83
N VAL A 686 21.94 -19.58 3.36
CA VAL A 686 22.20 -19.23 1.96
C VAL A 686 23.00 -20.35 1.32
N ILE A 687 22.39 -21.02 0.36
CA ILE A 687 23.05 -22.03 -0.45
C ILE A 687 23.69 -21.31 -1.64
N ARG A 688 25.03 -21.22 -1.66
CA ARG A 688 25.81 -20.62 -2.76
C ARG A 688 26.76 -21.65 -3.38
N PRO A 689 27.06 -21.55 -4.69
CA PRO A 689 28.30 -22.07 -5.24
C PRO A 689 29.48 -21.41 -4.52
N LYS A 690 30.46 -22.20 -4.06
CA LYS A 690 31.60 -21.70 -3.26
C LYS A 690 32.49 -20.76 -4.08
N THR A 691 32.20 -19.45 -4.09
CA THR A 691 33.18 -18.39 -4.35
C THR A 691 32.63 -17.03 -3.93
N GLY A 692 33.38 -16.34 -3.06
CA GLY A 692 33.30 -14.88 -2.86
C GLY A 692 32.19 -14.38 -1.93
N GLN A 693 32.59 -13.66 -0.88
CA GLN A 693 31.70 -12.86 -0.02
C GLN A 693 30.82 -11.96 -0.91
N ASN A 694 29.52 -11.80 -0.63
CA ASN A 694 29.09 -10.60 0.08
C ASN A 694 27.76 -10.75 0.85
N THR A 695 27.62 -9.79 1.75
CA THR A 695 26.71 -9.51 2.87
C THR A 695 25.21 -9.63 2.59
N HIS A 696 24.49 -10.16 3.59
CA HIS A 696 23.04 -10.35 3.63
C HIS A 696 22.29 -9.04 3.91
N ASN A 697 21.12 -8.85 3.29
CA ASN A 697 20.20 -7.77 3.65
C ASN A 697 18.73 -8.24 3.82
N PRO A 698 18.33 -8.70 5.02
CA PRO A 698 16.93 -8.98 5.41
C PRO A 698 15.92 -7.81 5.39
N LEU A 699 16.29 -6.60 4.95
CA LEU A 699 15.45 -5.39 5.04
C LEU A 699 14.23 -5.37 4.09
N ASN A 700 14.10 -6.30 3.14
CA ASN A 700 12.97 -6.29 2.19
C ASN A 700 11.61 -6.63 2.78
N ARG A 701 11.53 -7.01 4.06
CA ARG A 701 10.25 -7.46 4.64
C ARG A 701 9.44 -6.26 5.12
N PRO A 702 8.16 -6.14 4.74
CA PRO A 702 7.26 -5.19 5.37
C PRO A 702 7.33 -5.37 6.88
N LYS A 703 7.72 -4.31 7.60
CA LYS A 703 7.82 -4.24 9.07
C LYS A 703 9.05 -4.87 9.72
N ILE A 704 10.12 -5.22 8.99
CA ILE A 704 11.44 -5.30 9.63
C ILE A 704 12.04 -3.90 9.60
N LYS A 705 12.20 -3.27 10.77
CA LYS A 705 12.66 -1.87 10.83
C LYS A 705 14.14 -1.76 10.48
N SER A 706 14.96 -2.62 11.07
CA SER A 706 16.39 -2.66 10.77
C SER A 706 17.05 -3.95 11.25
N LEU A 707 18.33 -4.11 10.87
CA LEU A 707 19.19 -5.18 11.32
C LEU A 707 20.23 -4.68 12.31
N PRO A 708 20.68 -5.56 13.21
CA PRO A 708 21.69 -5.20 14.18
C PRO A 708 23.04 -4.97 13.50
N GLN A 709 23.72 -3.89 13.89
CA GLN A 709 25.03 -3.50 13.38
C GLN A 709 26.04 -3.44 14.51
N GLN A 710 27.24 -3.96 14.28
CA GLN A 710 28.32 -3.88 15.24
C GLN A 710 29.02 -2.50 15.15
N ARG A 711 29.21 -1.86 16.30
CA ARG A 711 29.96 -0.61 16.47
C ARG A 711 31.45 -0.89 16.66
N ASN A 712 32.29 0.11 16.35
CA ASN A 712 33.75 0.03 16.52
C ASN A 712 34.18 -0.21 17.99
N ASN A 713 33.36 0.22 18.95
CA ASN A 713 33.60 0.02 20.39
C ASN A 713 33.08 -1.33 20.93
N GLY A 714 32.66 -2.25 20.04
CA GLY A 714 32.21 -3.60 20.40
C GLY A 714 30.77 -3.70 20.91
N TRP A 715 30.01 -2.61 20.91
CA TRP A 715 28.55 -2.64 21.12
C TRP A 715 27.81 -2.99 19.82
N ILE A 716 26.55 -3.39 19.94
CA ILE A 716 25.64 -3.65 18.83
C ILE A 716 24.52 -2.60 18.89
N GLU A 717 24.12 -2.08 17.75
CA GLU A 717 22.98 -1.17 17.62
C GLU A 717 21.92 -1.74 16.69
N VAL A 718 20.65 -1.48 16.96
CA VAL A 718 19.54 -1.77 16.04
C VAL A 718 18.53 -0.63 16.11
N GLN A 719 18.07 -0.14 14.95
CA GLN A 719 17.00 0.86 14.90
C GLN A 719 15.70 0.20 15.32
N ILE A 720 15.12 0.73 16.39
CA ILE A 720 13.89 0.22 16.98
C ILE A 720 12.69 1.11 16.70
N TRP A 721 12.86 2.38 16.31
CA TRP A 721 11.74 3.28 16.04
C TRP A 721 12.16 4.48 15.17
N GLU A 722 11.18 5.19 14.63
CA GLU A 722 11.37 6.41 13.87
C GLU A 722 10.19 7.34 14.10
N LEU A 723 10.45 8.62 14.27
CA LEU A 723 9.39 9.61 14.46
C LEU A 723 9.83 11.01 14.03
N ARG A 724 8.88 11.84 13.63
CA ARG A 724 9.12 13.26 13.37
C ARG A 724 8.95 14.06 14.65
N ALA A 725 10.01 14.71 15.10
CA ALA A 725 9.96 15.53 16.31
C ALA A 725 9.27 16.87 15.99
N ALA A 726 8.12 17.12 16.63
CA ALA A 726 7.46 18.43 16.58
C ALA A 726 8.18 19.42 17.51
N THR A 727 8.13 19.15 18.81
CA THR A 727 8.82 19.92 19.86
C THR A 727 9.41 19.03 20.94
N THR A 728 8.79 17.90 21.28
CA THR A 728 9.31 16.91 22.23
C THR A 728 9.16 15.52 21.63
N ILE A 729 10.02 14.57 22.01
CA ILE A 729 9.86 13.16 21.64
C ILE A 729 9.23 12.43 22.82
N LYS A 730 8.03 11.89 22.65
CA LYS A 730 7.41 10.98 23.63
C LYS A 730 7.46 9.57 23.07
N MET A 731 8.03 8.64 23.82
CA MET A 731 8.20 7.26 23.41
C MET A 731 7.66 6.31 24.46
N GLU A 732 6.77 5.40 24.07
CA GLU A 732 6.36 4.25 24.87
C GLU A 732 6.34 2.98 24.00
N LEU A 733 7.46 2.24 24.01
CA LEU A 733 7.62 1.02 23.24
C LEU A 733 7.61 -0.21 24.15
N GLU A 734 7.00 -1.30 23.69
CA GLU A 734 7.10 -2.62 24.32
C GLU A 734 7.83 -3.59 23.40
N LEU A 735 8.90 -4.21 23.88
CA LEU A 735 9.73 -5.15 23.13
C LEU A 735 9.56 -6.57 23.69
N SER A 736 9.04 -7.49 22.89
CA SER A 736 8.74 -8.87 23.31
C SER A 736 9.21 -9.91 22.29
N PHE A 737 9.72 -11.06 22.76
CA PHE A 737 10.16 -12.12 21.85
C PHE A 737 8.98 -12.89 21.28
N VAL A 738 9.04 -13.14 19.98
CA VAL A 738 7.99 -13.87 19.27
C VAL A 738 7.82 -15.29 19.83
N ASP A 739 8.89 -16.03 20.07
CA ASP A 739 8.79 -17.40 20.58
C ASP A 739 8.61 -17.51 22.11
N ARG A 740 8.42 -16.37 22.80
CA ARG A 740 8.30 -16.27 24.26
C ARG A 740 9.51 -16.83 25.02
N ARG A 741 10.69 -16.95 24.39
CA ARG A 741 11.95 -17.28 25.09
C ARG A 741 12.41 -16.13 25.99
N ASN A 742 13.24 -16.48 26.98
CA ASN A 742 13.75 -15.55 27.99
C ASN A 742 14.79 -14.59 27.41
N ILE A 743 14.56 -13.29 27.65
CA ILE A 743 15.36 -12.16 27.14
C ILE A 743 16.46 -11.68 28.10
N GLY A 744 16.51 -12.24 29.30
CA GLY A 744 17.44 -11.91 30.36
C GLY A 744 18.89 -12.20 29.97
N GLY A 745 19.82 -11.36 30.41
CA GLY A 745 21.24 -11.43 30.08
C GLY A 745 21.66 -10.51 28.93
N LEU A 746 20.73 -9.79 28.30
CA LEU A 746 21.04 -8.65 27.45
C LEU A 746 21.72 -7.56 28.30
N ILE A 747 22.83 -7.00 27.82
CA ILE A 747 23.48 -5.85 28.46
C ILE A 747 23.15 -4.64 27.61
N ILE A 748 22.43 -3.67 28.15
CA ILE A 748 21.94 -2.50 27.42
C ILE A 748 22.72 -1.27 27.89
N GLU A 749 23.31 -0.55 26.94
CA GLU A 749 23.99 0.72 27.19
C GLU A 749 22.98 1.86 27.29
N GLY A 750 22.02 1.90 26.38
CA GLY A 750 21.04 2.96 26.31
C GLY A 750 20.29 3.02 24.98
N ILE A 751 19.58 4.13 24.79
CA ILE A 751 18.82 4.42 23.58
C ILE A 751 19.37 5.68 22.93
N GLU A 752 19.77 5.59 21.67
CA GLU A 752 20.38 6.68 20.90
C GLU A 752 19.44 7.21 19.83
N PHE A 753 19.28 8.53 19.78
CA PHE A 753 18.47 9.25 18.81
C PHE A 753 19.37 9.96 17.83
N ARG A 754 19.21 9.62 16.55
CA ARG A 754 19.95 10.21 15.43
C ARG A 754 18.98 10.84 14.42
N PRO A 755 19.25 12.06 13.95
CA PRO A 755 18.55 12.66 12.81
C PRO A 755 18.68 11.78 11.55
N ILE A 756 17.62 11.74 10.73
CA ILE A 756 17.60 11.11 9.39
C ILE A 756 16.94 12.02 8.35
#